data_AF-A0A9P1FFK0-F1
#
_entry.id   AF-A0A9P1FFK0-F1
#
_cell.length_a   1.000
_cell.length_b   1.000
_cell.length_c   1.000
_cell.angle_alpha   90.00
_cell.angle_beta   90.00
_cell.angle_gamma   90.00
#
_symmetry.space_group_name_H-M   'P 1'
#
loop_
_entity.id
_entity.type
_entity.pdbx_description
1 polymer ?
#
loop_
_entity_poly.entity_id
_entity_poly.type
_entity_poly.pdbx_seq_one_letter_code
_entity_poly.pdbx_strand_id
1 'polypeptide(L)'
;MVSETIQEESSEAWRQALLSKIAGEDELTGEELERHDQFLKAKEEALAALSSQQETSTKKVAGHRRSQQVRFEGKAFDEETARKLDVIAGRAVKDGTRREMERSKQATQEIAAARAEAESALQAATKLPNQKATVAPSWISDEEYKELGYPQLDPKFRDKEWQKKQLQLDSTDPRHNPNLNRDQNDPEFWYHAARKPFNKALLRTEQHWNSRREVWLKQFEQVKDMNQKRELLAELLEDCSTEVKRLVAPILHFNITMKVLTGFVEKGAKMQKSFEEVISAEESLGVLQGIRNRVDEFGSQAAEDMLVEYDARARSLAEERQAQQGEEKRVADVHTLAQIMNWGQKCKKDGLVEWEQGNWAEAYVSWRQADDTLRPFKAADKENGQLLSELHGAVAKNLSQACMKLGYWQEAVKAAETAAQLCPEDHKAWFRLACALEGLGRLDEAEECLHKIDECSVGRPDRTRIAKDTQAKREKLQALRDREQASLKKTVEKALARNVFSEEREDHQIHPALAKNTSTREPLEDSTQNSVQKHLTREGAKDLLLELRDAYRDTTFQMQIFKLARDVHGQKDLFLANLSKLALPLQKPILEQFGFEPSEKGVKEMKQALQEHLHAATIDEDIRRAADETTMAFYGVMYDKLTRDDAVDSPPSLEVRLGRDPREQSE
;
A
#
# COMPACT_ATOMS: atom_id res chain seq x y z
N MET A 1 -56.10 -30.15 -5.89
CA MET A 1 -55.11 -31.24 -5.90
C MET A 1 -54.41 -31.40 -7.25
N VAL A 2 -54.98 -31.98 -8.32
CA VAL A 2 -54.25 -32.17 -9.60
C VAL A 2 -53.93 -30.85 -10.33
N SER A 3 -54.80 -29.83 -10.25
CA SER A 3 -54.52 -28.52 -10.86
C SER A 3 -53.50 -27.68 -10.09
N GLU A 4 -53.47 -27.81 -8.75
CA GLU A 4 -52.48 -27.14 -7.89
C GLU A 4 -51.09 -27.77 -8.05
N THR A 5 -51.00 -29.09 -8.15
CA THR A 5 -49.71 -29.79 -8.39
C THR A 5 -49.14 -29.45 -9.77
N ILE A 6 -49.98 -29.33 -10.81
CA ILE A 6 -49.51 -28.93 -12.16
C ILE A 6 -49.08 -27.45 -12.20
N GLN A 7 -49.73 -26.58 -11.41
CA GLN A 7 -49.29 -25.18 -11.26
C GLN A 7 -47.98 -25.08 -10.46
N GLU A 8 -47.81 -25.85 -9.39
CA GLU A 8 -46.57 -25.90 -8.60
C GLU A 8 -45.40 -26.49 -9.40
N GLU A 9 -45.58 -27.59 -10.13
CA GLU A 9 -44.53 -28.17 -10.98
C GLU A 9 -44.14 -27.23 -12.14
N SER A 10 -45.12 -26.53 -12.73
CA SER A 10 -44.87 -25.51 -13.76
C SER A 10 -44.20 -24.26 -13.20
N SER A 11 -44.51 -23.89 -11.95
CA SER A 11 -43.95 -22.77 -11.20
C SER A 11 -42.48 -23.02 -10.87
N GLU A 12 -42.19 -24.19 -10.32
CA GLU A 12 -40.85 -24.60 -9.93
C GLU A 12 -39.93 -24.78 -11.14
N ALA A 13 -40.43 -25.35 -12.24
CA ALA A 13 -39.70 -25.44 -13.51
C ALA A 13 -39.40 -24.07 -14.12
N TRP A 14 -40.33 -23.11 -14.01
CA TRP A 14 -40.12 -21.74 -14.47
C TRP A 14 -39.08 -21.01 -13.62
N ARG A 15 -39.15 -21.15 -12.28
CA ARG A 15 -38.15 -20.61 -11.35
C ARG A 15 -36.76 -21.15 -11.65
N GLN A 16 -36.60 -22.46 -11.82
CA GLN A 16 -35.32 -23.09 -12.14
C GLN A 16 -34.77 -22.62 -13.50
N ALA A 17 -35.62 -22.46 -14.51
CA ALA A 17 -35.23 -21.94 -15.83
C ALA A 17 -34.87 -20.44 -15.81
N LEU A 18 -35.42 -19.68 -14.86
CA LEU A 18 -35.07 -18.28 -14.66
C LEU A 18 -33.71 -18.16 -13.97
N LEU A 19 -33.48 -18.94 -12.91
CA LEU A 19 -32.22 -18.97 -12.18
C LEU A 19 -31.05 -19.38 -13.08
N SER A 20 -31.25 -20.35 -13.97
CA SER A 20 -30.21 -20.77 -14.93
C SER A 20 -29.89 -19.71 -16.00
N LYS A 21 -30.85 -18.86 -16.35
CA LYS A 21 -30.63 -17.72 -17.27
C LYS A 21 -29.91 -16.54 -16.62
N ILE A 22 -29.93 -16.44 -15.29
CA ILE A 22 -29.36 -15.32 -14.54
C ILE A 22 -27.94 -15.65 -14.03
N ALA A 23 -27.57 -16.93 -13.97
CA ALA A 23 -26.23 -17.37 -13.59
C ALA A 23 -25.19 -16.96 -14.65
N GLY A 24 -24.13 -16.25 -14.24
CA GLY A 24 -23.02 -15.83 -15.09
C GLY A 24 -21.88 -16.88 -15.16
N GLU A 25 -21.06 -16.83 -16.21
CA GLU A 25 -19.95 -17.79 -16.45
C GLU A 25 -18.80 -17.72 -15.41
N ASP A 26 -18.72 -16.66 -14.60
CA ASP A 26 -17.67 -16.41 -13.60
C ASP A 26 -18.12 -16.61 -12.14
N GLU A 27 -19.25 -17.28 -11.90
CA GLU A 27 -19.85 -17.40 -10.57
C GLU A 27 -19.49 -18.70 -9.86
N LEU A 28 -18.98 -18.59 -8.62
CA LEU A 28 -18.77 -19.77 -7.77
C LEU A 28 -20.11 -20.45 -7.51
N THR A 29 -20.21 -21.70 -7.93
CA THR A 29 -21.35 -22.57 -7.66
C THR A 29 -21.54 -22.78 -6.16
N GLY A 30 -22.76 -23.11 -5.73
CA GLY A 30 -23.03 -23.42 -4.31
C GLY A 30 -22.11 -24.49 -3.73
N GLU A 31 -21.69 -25.46 -4.56
CA GLU A 31 -20.71 -26.48 -4.19
C GLU A 31 -19.29 -25.91 -3.98
N GLU A 32 -18.88 -24.91 -4.76
CA GLU A 32 -17.58 -24.25 -4.59
C GLU A 32 -17.55 -23.35 -3.37
N LEU A 33 -18.68 -22.71 -3.03
CA LEU A 33 -18.86 -22.00 -1.75
C LEU A 33 -18.71 -22.95 -0.56
N GLU A 34 -19.33 -24.14 -0.62
CA GLU A 34 -19.25 -25.13 0.46
C GLU A 34 -17.85 -25.72 0.61
N ARG A 35 -17.17 -26.05 -0.49
CA ARG A 35 -15.78 -26.53 -0.46
C ARG A 35 -14.84 -25.49 0.16
N HIS A 36 -15.11 -24.20 -0.07
CA HIS A 36 -14.28 -23.12 0.49
C HIS A 36 -14.57 -22.86 1.98
N ASP A 37 -15.83 -22.94 2.42
CA ASP A 37 -16.18 -22.87 3.85
C ASP A 37 -15.56 -24.03 4.63
N GLN A 38 -15.55 -25.24 4.06
CA GLN A 38 -14.85 -26.41 4.61
C GLN A 38 -13.34 -26.18 4.73
N PHE A 39 -12.71 -25.56 3.73
CA PHE A 39 -11.28 -25.19 3.78
C PHE A 39 -10.97 -24.23 4.94
N LEU A 40 -11.81 -23.22 5.16
CA LEU A 40 -11.60 -22.26 6.25
C LEU A 40 -11.78 -22.89 7.63
N LYS A 41 -12.80 -23.74 7.79
CA LYS A 41 -12.99 -24.51 9.04
C LYS A 41 -11.79 -25.41 9.33
N ALA A 42 -11.27 -26.12 8.32
CA ALA A 42 -10.08 -26.95 8.48
C ALA A 42 -8.84 -26.15 8.90
N LYS A 43 -8.68 -24.92 8.38
CA LYS A 43 -7.60 -24.02 8.79
C LYS A 43 -7.78 -23.52 10.23
N GLU A 44 -8.99 -23.16 10.63
CA GLU A 44 -9.29 -22.72 12.00
C GLU A 44 -9.06 -23.86 13.00
N GLU A 45 -9.47 -25.07 12.66
CA GLU A 45 -9.18 -26.28 13.44
C GLU A 45 -7.68 -26.53 13.57
N ALA A 46 -6.91 -26.36 12.50
CA ALA A 46 -5.46 -26.48 12.53
C ALA A 46 -4.78 -25.42 13.42
N LEU A 47 -5.25 -24.17 13.37
CA LEU A 47 -4.76 -23.09 14.23
C LEU A 47 -5.13 -23.32 15.70
N ALA A 48 -6.35 -23.78 15.98
CA ALA A 48 -6.79 -24.17 17.31
C ALA A 48 -5.99 -25.39 17.84
N ALA A 49 -5.64 -26.34 16.98
CA ALA A 49 -4.77 -27.46 17.30
C ALA A 49 -3.34 -26.99 17.63
N LEU A 50 -2.79 -26.01 16.90
CA LEU A 50 -1.50 -25.39 17.22
C LEU A 50 -1.52 -24.62 18.56
N SER A 51 -2.59 -23.87 18.82
CA SER A 51 -2.78 -23.14 20.07
C SER A 51 -2.89 -24.09 21.28
N SER A 52 -3.62 -25.20 21.13
CA SER A 52 -3.75 -26.23 22.18
C SER A 52 -2.46 -27.05 22.37
N GLN A 53 -1.66 -27.25 21.31
CA GLN A 53 -0.30 -27.80 21.43
C GLN A 53 0.64 -26.85 22.18
N GLN A 54 0.52 -25.53 21.97
CA GLN A 54 1.27 -24.55 22.76
C GLN A 54 0.83 -24.55 24.24
N GLU A 55 -0.47 -24.63 24.54
CA GLU A 55 -0.97 -24.73 25.92
C GLU A 55 -0.56 -26.03 26.65
N THR A 56 -0.48 -27.15 25.94
CA THR A 56 0.01 -28.42 26.53
C THR A 56 1.52 -28.40 26.73
N SER A 57 2.27 -27.67 25.90
CA SER A 57 3.70 -27.43 26.09
C SER A 57 3.98 -26.46 27.26
N THR A 58 3.19 -25.40 27.43
CA THR A 58 3.30 -24.48 28.57
C THR A 58 2.84 -25.14 29.87
N LYS A 59 1.86 -26.05 29.85
CA LYS A 59 1.52 -26.91 30.99
C LYS A 59 2.63 -27.90 31.36
N LYS A 60 3.37 -28.44 30.38
CA LYS A 60 4.56 -29.28 30.65
C LYS A 60 5.74 -28.49 31.23
N VAL A 61 5.92 -27.23 30.80
CA VAL A 61 6.92 -26.32 31.38
C VAL A 61 6.50 -25.80 32.76
N ALA A 62 5.21 -25.52 32.97
CA ALA A 62 4.63 -25.14 34.26
C ALA A 62 4.65 -26.29 35.27
N GLY A 63 4.59 -27.55 34.81
CA GLY A 63 4.76 -28.74 35.65
C GLY A 63 6.12 -28.86 36.34
N HIS A 64 7.14 -28.11 35.89
CA HIS A 64 8.46 -28.04 36.53
C HIS A 64 8.66 -26.79 37.41
N ARG A 65 7.67 -25.90 37.53
CA ARG A 65 7.69 -24.79 38.49
C ARG A 65 6.63 -25.00 39.57
N ARG A 66 6.84 -25.99 40.42
CA ARG A 66 6.16 -26.08 41.71
C ARG A 66 7.01 -25.41 42.80
N SER A 67 6.51 -24.28 43.28
CA SER A 67 6.67 -23.70 44.63
C SER A 67 8.07 -23.39 45.15
N GLN A 68 8.50 -22.13 44.97
CA GLN A 68 9.09 -21.35 46.07
C GLN A 68 8.30 -20.04 46.21
N GLN A 69 7.25 -20.10 47.04
CA GLN A 69 6.59 -18.93 47.58
C GLN A 69 7.44 -18.44 48.77
N VAL A 70 8.22 -17.38 48.58
CA VAL A 70 8.77 -16.61 49.70
C VAL A 70 7.78 -15.47 49.97
N ARG A 71 6.96 -15.63 51.01
CA ARG A 71 6.23 -14.53 51.63
C ARG A 71 7.24 -13.64 52.35
N PHE A 72 7.23 -12.34 52.07
CA PHE A 72 7.66 -11.33 53.05
C PHE A 72 6.68 -10.16 53.02
N GLU A 73 5.81 -10.14 54.03
CA GLU A 73 5.02 -8.98 54.44
C GLU A 73 5.93 -8.01 55.22
N GLY A 74 5.74 -6.71 55.03
CA GLY A 74 6.64 -5.67 55.52
C GLY A 74 6.54 -5.31 57.01
N LYS A 75 7.53 -4.53 57.48
CA LYS A 75 7.40 -3.34 58.34
C LYS A 75 8.80 -2.74 58.63
N ALA A 76 8.84 -1.41 58.76
CA ALA A 76 10.02 -0.59 59.04
C ALA A 76 10.64 -0.89 60.42
N PHE A 77 11.95 -0.65 60.58
CA PHE A 77 12.65 -0.79 61.87
C PHE A 77 13.49 0.45 62.22
N ASP A 78 13.35 0.87 63.49
CA ASP A 78 13.93 2.05 64.11
C ASP A 78 15.43 1.91 64.45
N GLU A 79 16.16 3.03 64.29
CA GLU A 79 17.61 3.25 64.44
C GLU A 79 18.24 2.80 65.78
N GLU A 80 17.45 2.49 66.81
CA GLU A 80 17.95 2.14 68.13
C GLU A 80 18.32 0.64 68.26
N THR A 81 17.80 -0.22 67.38
CA THR A 81 18.17 -1.65 67.34
C THR A 81 19.47 -1.91 66.59
N ALA A 82 19.80 -1.05 65.61
CA ALA A 82 21.07 -1.13 64.88
C ALA A 82 22.28 -0.88 65.80
N ARG A 83 22.19 0.09 66.72
CA ARG A 83 23.28 0.41 67.66
C ARG A 83 23.52 -0.66 68.74
N LYS A 84 22.49 -1.45 69.08
CA LYS A 84 22.61 -2.56 70.05
C LYS A 84 23.23 -3.82 69.42
N LEU A 85 23.18 -3.96 68.10
CA LEU A 85 23.79 -5.09 67.37
C LEU A 85 25.29 -4.86 67.07
N ASP A 86 25.73 -3.62 66.88
CA ASP A 86 27.16 -3.29 66.67
C ASP A 86 28.04 -3.57 67.89
N VAL A 87 27.49 -3.50 69.11
CA VAL A 87 28.23 -3.78 70.36
C VAL A 87 28.42 -5.28 70.59
N ILE A 88 27.59 -6.14 69.99
CA ILE A 88 27.64 -7.61 70.15
C ILE A 88 28.55 -8.25 69.08
N ALA A 89 28.74 -7.60 67.93
CA ALA A 89 29.59 -8.11 66.84
C ALA A 89 31.11 -8.09 67.14
N GLY A 90 31.56 -7.39 68.19
CA GLY A 90 32.99 -7.20 68.50
C GLY A 90 33.72 -8.37 69.18
N ARG A 91 33.08 -9.53 69.45
CA ARG A 91 33.71 -10.60 70.26
C ARG A 91 33.64 -12.03 69.71
N ALA A 92 33.08 -12.30 68.53
CA ALA A 92 32.90 -13.67 68.00
C ALA A 92 33.67 -13.96 66.69
N VAL A 93 34.85 -13.38 66.51
CA VAL A 93 35.53 -13.26 65.19
C VAL A 93 36.37 -14.47 64.74
N LYS A 94 36.40 -15.62 65.45
CA LYS A 94 37.28 -16.74 65.02
C LYS A 94 36.62 -18.06 64.61
N ASP A 95 35.36 -18.32 64.95
CA ASP A 95 34.67 -19.56 64.55
C ASP A 95 33.55 -19.35 63.51
N GLY A 96 33.08 -18.11 63.31
CA GLY A 96 32.09 -17.77 62.27
C GLY A 96 32.68 -17.82 60.84
N THR A 97 33.93 -17.40 60.69
CA THR A 97 34.60 -17.26 59.39
C THR A 97 34.81 -18.59 58.67
N ARG A 98 34.99 -19.70 59.38
CA ARG A 98 35.13 -21.03 58.73
C ARG A 98 33.79 -21.57 58.24
N ARG A 99 32.71 -21.40 59.02
CA ARG A 99 31.36 -21.84 58.63
C ARG A 99 30.77 -20.94 57.54
N GLU A 100 31.06 -19.65 57.55
CA GLU A 100 30.69 -18.73 56.48
C GLU A 100 31.48 -18.98 55.19
N MET A 101 32.76 -19.34 55.29
CA MET A 101 33.57 -19.72 54.12
C MET A 101 33.13 -21.07 53.54
N GLU A 102 32.71 -22.04 54.37
CA GLU A 102 32.11 -23.30 53.91
C GLU A 102 30.73 -23.08 53.29
N ARG A 103 29.89 -22.21 53.86
CA ARG A 103 28.60 -21.80 53.26
C ARG A 103 28.78 -21.01 51.96
N SER A 104 29.80 -20.16 51.88
CA SER A 104 30.14 -19.43 50.65
C SER A 104 30.64 -20.40 49.58
N LYS A 105 31.43 -21.41 49.95
CA LYS A 105 31.86 -22.47 49.01
C LYS A 105 30.68 -23.31 48.53
N GLN A 106 29.77 -23.70 49.43
CA GLN A 106 28.54 -24.41 49.08
C GLN A 106 27.66 -23.56 48.16
N ALA A 107 27.46 -22.27 48.48
CA ALA A 107 26.72 -21.35 47.62
C ALA A 107 27.38 -21.18 46.24
N THR A 108 28.71 -21.09 46.16
CA THR A 108 29.41 -21.03 44.86
C THR A 108 29.32 -22.34 44.08
N GLN A 109 29.29 -23.49 44.76
CA GLN A 109 29.10 -24.81 44.13
C GLN A 109 27.67 -24.99 43.66
N GLU A 110 26.67 -24.51 44.41
CA GLU A 110 25.26 -24.49 44.01
C GLU A 110 25.02 -23.55 42.83
N ILE A 111 25.66 -22.37 42.82
CA ILE A 111 25.61 -21.45 41.66
C ILE A 111 26.31 -22.08 40.45
N ALA A 112 27.44 -22.76 40.63
CA ALA A 112 28.13 -23.46 39.54
C ALA A 112 27.31 -24.66 39.01
N ALA A 113 26.64 -25.40 39.90
CA ALA A 113 25.75 -26.50 39.53
C ALA A 113 24.50 -25.98 38.81
N ALA A 114 23.88 -24.91 39.29
CA ALA A 114 22.76 -24.25 38.62
C ALA A 114 23.15 -23.68 37.26
N ARG A 115 24.37 -23.17 37.11
CA ARG A 115 24.91 -22.70 35.83
C ARG A 115 25.21 -23.86 34.87
N ALA A 116 25.74 -24.98 35.35
CA ALA A 116 25.95 -26.20 34.57
C ALA A 116 24.61 -26.85 34.16
N GLU A 117 23.60 -26.79 35.03
CA GLU A 117 22.24 -27.25 34.74
C GLU A 117 21.53 -26.31 33.75
N ALA A 118 21.73 -25.00 33.85
CA ALA A 118 21.25 -24.02 32.87
C ALA A 118 21.97 -24.17 31.51
N GLU A 119 23.27 -24.45 31.49
CA GLU A 119 24.02 -24.75 30.26
C GLU A 119 23.60 -26.09 29.65
N SER A 120 23.33 -27.11 30.47
CA SER A 120 22.78 -28.40 30.03
C SER A 120 21.34 -28.25 29.51
N ALA A 121 20.51 -27.42 30.15
CA ALA A 121 19.16 -27.08 29.68
C ALA A 121 19.20 -26.25 28.39
N LEU A 122 20.17 -25.36 28.23
CA LEU A 122 20.42 -24.62 26.98
C LEU A 122 20.91 -25.58 25.88
N GLN A 123 21.77 -26.54 26.20
CA GLN A 123 22.22 -27.60 25.28
C GLN A 123 21.07 -28.55 24.89
N ALA A 124 20.18 -28.87 25.84
CA ALA A 124 18.97 -29.66 25.59
C ALA A 124 17.94 -28.86 24.77
N ALA A 125 17.81 -27.55 25.00
CA ALA A 125 16.99 -26.66 24.17
C ALA A 125 17.56 -26.49 22.75
N THR A 126 18.88 -26.55 22.57
CA THR A 126 19.50 -26.62 21.23
C THR A 126 19.36 -27.99 20.56
N LYS A 127 18.92 -29.03 21.29
CA LYS A 127 18.54 -30.34 20.76
C LYS A 127 17.01 -30.44 20.61
N LEU A 128 16.38 -29.43 20.04
CA LEU A 128 15.07 -29.63 19.41
C LEU A 128 15.25 -30.65 18.26
N PRO A 129 14.32 -31.61 18.09
CA PRO A 129 14.41 -32.56 16.99
C PRO A 129 14.50 -31.80 15.67
N ASN A 130 15.23 -32.40 14.74
CA ASN A 130 15.60 -31.90 13.42
C ASN A 130 14.38 -31.73 12.47
N GLN A 131 13.26 -31.22 12.98
CA GLN A 131 12.19 -30.66 12.18
C GLN A 131 12.68 -29.29 11.72
N LYS A 132 12.64 -29.07 10.41
CA LYS A 132 12.87 -27.77 9.79
C LYS A 132 12.02 -26.73 10.52
N ALA A 133 12.59 -26.02 11.49
CA ALA A 133 12.00 -24.83 12.08
C ALA A 133 12.17 -23.70 11.05
N THR A 134 11.50 -23.84 9.91
CA THR A 134 11.18 -22.72 9.05
C THR A 134 10.19 -21.88 9.84
N VAL A 135 10.59 -20.64 10.09
CA VAL A 135 9.77 -19.61 10.74
C VAL A 135 8.57 -19.20 9.87
N ALA A 136 8.66 -19.43 8.56
CA ALA A 136 7.52 -19.38 7.66
C ALA A 136 6.56 -20.55 7.97
N PRO A 137 5.23 -20.37 7.83
CA PRO A 137 4.30 -21.45 8.08
C PRO A 137 4.72 -22.70 7.31
N SER A 138 4.96 -23.82 8.00
CA SER A 138 5.51 -25.05 7.41
C SER A 138 4.61 -25.69 6.34
N TRP A 139 3.42 -25.14 6.14
CA TRP A 139 2.40 -25.57 5.20
C TRP A 139 2.41 -24.77 3.88
N ILE A 140 3.32 -23.80 3.71
CA ILE A 140 3.44 -23.01 2.47
C ILE A 140 4.90 -22.86 2.04
N SER A 141 5.20 -23.07 0.77
CA SER A 141 6.54 -22.92 0.21
C SER A 141 6.95 -21.44 0.10
N ASP A 142 8.24 -21.15 0.01
CA ASP A 142 8.75 -19.78 -0.14
C ASP A 142 8.34 -19.13 -1.47
N GLU A 143 8.09 -19.95 -2.49
CA GLU A 143 7.63 -19.52 -3.81
C GLU A 143 6.14 -19.14 -3.75
N GLU A 144 5.29 -20.01 -3.19
CA GLU A 144 3.88 -19.71 -2.93
C GLU A 144 3.72 -18.49 -1.98
N TYR A 145 4.61 -18.34 -1.00
CA TYR A 145 4.62 -17.20 -0.10
C TYR A 145 4.92 -15.87 -0.82
N LYS A 146 5.76 -15.90 -1.86
CA LYS A 146 6.04 -14.73 -2.69
C LYS A 146 4.89 -14.45 -3.67
N GLU A 147 4.36 -15.49 -4.30
CA GLU A 147 3.25 -15.37 -5.26
C GLU A 147 1.98 -14.81 -4.61
N LEU A 148 1.69 -15.22 -3.38
CA LEU A 148 0.54 -14.71 -2.62
C LEU A 148 0.74 -13.28 -2.08
N GLY A 149 1.91 -12.68 -2.28
CA GLY A 149 2.19 -11.28 -1.95
C GLY A 149 2.40 -11.01 -0.46
N TYR A 150 2.87 -12.00 0.32
CA TYR A 150 3.14 -11.79 1.74
C TYR A 150 4.28 -10.80 1.98
N PRO A 151 4.26 -10.07 3.11
CA PRO A 151 5.40 -9.28 3.55
C PRO A 151 6.66 -10.16 3.64
N GLN A 152 7.68 -9.87 2.84
CA GLN A 152 8.91 -10.63 2.87
C GLN A 152 9.60 -10.44 4.21
N LEU A 153 9.87 -11.56 4.89
CA LEU A 153 10.67 -11.56 6.11
C LEU A 153 12.12 -11.23 5.75
N ASP A 154 12.75 -10.37 6.55
CA ASP A 154 14.17 -10.08 6.40
C ASP A 154 14.97 -11.39 6.47
N PRO A 155 15.87 -11.68 5.50
CA PRO A 155 16.66 -12.90 5.49
C PRO A 155 17.40 -13.18 6.80
N LYS A 156 17.79 -12.12 7.54
CA LYS A 156 18.45 -12.24 8.84
C LYS A 156 17.61 -12.98 9.88
N PHE A 157 16.28 -12.97 9.75
CA PHE A 157 15.39 -13.69 10.66
C PHE A 157 15.47 -15.21 10.51
N ARG A 158 16.02 -15.70 9.40
CA ARG A 158 16.27 -17.14 9.16
C ARG A 158 17.68 -17.57 9.55
N ASP A 159 18.58 -16.61 9.81
CA ASP A 159 19.95 -16.89 10.22
C ASP A 159 20.00 -17.34 11.70
N LYS A 160 20.51 -18.55 11.93
CA LYS A 160 20.65 -19.15 13.25
C LYS A 160 21.63 -18.39 14.13
N GLU A 161 22.70 -17.83 13.56
CA GLU A 161 23.69 -17.08 14.33
C GLU A 161 23.11 -15.75 14.80
N TRP A 162 22.38 -15.07 13.91
CA TRP A 162 21.63 -13.86 14.26
C TRP A 162 20.62 -14.12 15.39
N GLN A 163 19.81 -15.18 15.27
CA GLN A 163 18.83 -15.55 16.30
C GLN A 163 19.49 -15.82 17.66
N LYS A 164 20.61 -16.56 17.67
CA LYS A 164 21.36 -16.85 18.90
C LYS A 164 21.90 -15.57 19.54
N LYS A 165 22.43 -14.65 18.74
CA LYS A 165 22.93 -13.35 19.20
C LYS A 165 21.81 -12.47 19.77
N GLN A 166 20.64 -12.46 19.12
CA GLN A 166 19.47 -11.73 19.63
C GLN A 166 18.97 -12.30 20.95
N LEU A 167 18.90 -13.62 21.09
CA LEU A 167 18.49 -14.27 22.33
C LEU A 167 19.45 -13.97 23.50
N GLN A 168 20.76 -13.91 23.22
CA GLN A 168 21.76 -13.49 24.20
C GLN A 168 21.53 -12.04 24.64
N LEU A 169 21.43 -11.11 23.68
CA LEU A 169 21.17 -9.69 23.98
C LEU A 169 19.86 -9.51 24.78
N ASP A 170 18.81 -10.23 24.40
CA ASP A 170 17.51 -10.23 25.08
C ASP A 170 17.59 -10.70 26.53
N SER A 171 18.55 -11.56 26.87
CA SER A 171 18.74 -12.09 28.22
C SER A 171 19.69 -11.24 29.06
N THR A 172 20.59 -10.45 28.44
CA THR A 172 21.71 -9.81 29.15
C THR A 172 21.62 -8.30 29.23
N ASP A 173 21.04 -7.61 28.25
CA ASP A 173 21.06 -6.16 28.17
C ASP A 173 19.67 -5.53 28.41
N PRO A 174 19.47 -4.84 29.55
CA PRO A 174 18.23 -4.12 29.86
C PRO A 174 17.88 -2.99 28.88
N ARG A 175 18.86 -2.44 28.14
CA ARG A 175 18.61 -1.43 27.10
C ARG A 175 18.04 -2.05 25.83
N HIS A 176 18.48 -3.27 25.51
CA HIS A 176 17.99 -4.03 24.37
C HIS A 176 16.64 -4.70 24.65
N ASN A 177 16.47 -5.24 25.86
CA ASN A 177 15.21 -5.81 26.32
C ASN A 177 14.69 -5.13 27.60
N PRO A 178 13.86 -4.08 27.45
CA PRO A 178 13.23 -3.40 28.57
C PRO A 178 12.30 -4.27 29.43
N ASN A 179 12.02 -5.51 29.00
CA ASN A 179 11.17 -6.45 29.73
C ASN A 179 11.92 -7.30 30.77
N LEU A 180 13.26 -7.24 30.83
CA LEU A 180 14.05 -8.07 31.76
C LEU A 180 13.65 -7.89 33.23
N ASN A 181 13.19 -6.68 33.60
CA ASN A 181 12.78 -6.35 34.98
C ASN A 181 11.30 -5.92 35.07
N ARG A 182 10.46 -6.24 34.07
CA ARG A 182 9.04 -5.88 34.05
C ARG A 182 8.15 -7.09 34.34
N ASP A 183 7.02 -6.84 35.00
CA ASP A 183 5.98 -7.84 35.19
C ASP A 183 5.24 -8.12 33.86
N GLN A 184 4.82 -9.36 33.64
CA GLN A 184 4.06 -9.78 32.46
C GLN A 184 2.63 -9.22 32.45
N ASN A 185 2.13 -8.79 33.61
CA ASN A 185 0.83 -8.15 33.74
C ASN A 185 0.85 -6.66 33.32
N ASP A 186 2.02 -6.05 33.13
CA ASP A 186 2.15 -4.68 32.61
C ASP A 186 1.84 -4.66 31.09
N PRO A 187 0.88 -3.87 30.60
CA PRO A 187 0.62 -3.73 29.17
C PRO A 187 1.87 -3.35 28.34
N GLU A 188 2.80 -2.58 28.91
CA GLU A 188 4.05 -2.21 28.22
C GLU A 188 4.96 -3.41 27.97
N PHE A 189 4.85 -4.48 28.77
CA PHE A 189 5.59 -5.72 28.51
C PHE A 189 5.26 -6.26 27.11
N TRP A 190 3.97 -6.35 26.80
CA TRP A 190 3.51 -6.84 25.51
C TRP A 190 3.82 -5.87 24.37
N TYR A 191 3.86 -4.57 24.64
CA TYR A 191 4.27 -3.58 23.64
C TYR A 191 5.75 -3.68 23.29
N HIS A 192 6.63 -3.81 24.28
CA HIS A 192 8.05 -4.06 24.02
C HIS A 192 8.30 -5.39 23.31
N ALA A 193 7.54 -6.44 23.65
CA ALA A 193 7.60 -7.70 22.91
C ALA A 193 7.17 -7.52 21.46
N ALA A 194 6.05 -6.82 21.19
CA ALA A 194 5.56 -6.55 19.86
C ALA A 194 6.50 -5.65 19.03
N ARG A 195 7.29 -4.77 19.68
CA ARG A 195 8.25 -3.88 19.01
C ARG A 195 9.47 -4.62 18.45
N LYS A 196 9.74 -5.86 18.85
CA LYS A 196 10.91 -6.61 18.36
C LYS A 196 10.82 -6.81 16.84
N PRO A 197 11.92 -6.65 16.08
CA PRO A 197 11.89 -6.72 14.62
C PRO A 197 11.24 -8.01 14.08
N PHE A 198 11.54 -9.14 14.71
CA PHE A 198 10.96 -10.44 14.36
C PHE A 198 9.44 -10.49 14.60
N ASN A 199 8.99 -10.07 15.79
CA ASN A 199 7.59 -10.08 16.16
C ASN A 199 6.77 -9.09 15.32
N LYS A 200 7.33 -7.93 14.97
CA LYS A 200 6.73 -7.00 14.00
C LYS A 200 6.49 -7.67 12.65
N ALA A 201 7.49 -8.41 12.16
CA ALA A 201 7.39 -9.10 10.90
C ALA A 201 6.27 -10.17 10.95
N LEU A 202 6.19 -10.94 12.03
CA LEU A 202 5.11 -11.91 12.24
C LEU A 202 3.73 -11.24 12.29
N LEU A 203 3.56 -10.17 13.08
CA LEU A 203 2.30 -9.43 13.19
C LEU A 203 1.84 -8.86 11.84
N ARG A 204 2.75 -8.41 10.98
CA ARG A 204 2.40 -7.96 9.63
C ARG A 204 1.87 -9.09 8.76
N THR A 205 2.45 -10.28 8.89
CA THR A 205 1.98 -11.44 8.11
C THR A 205 0.58 -11.86 8.56
N GLU A 206 0.30 -11.83 9.87
CA GLU A 206 -1.04 -12.06 10.40
C GLU A 206 -2.03 -10.97 9.98
N GLN A 207 -1.64 -9.69 10.03
CA GLN A 207 -2.46 -8.57 9.56
C GLN A 207 -2.80 -8.72 8.08
N HIS A 208 -1.82 -9.06 7.23
CA HIS A 208 -2.05 -9.30 5.81
C HIS A 208 -3.09 -10.42 5.58
N TRP A 209 -2.96 -11.53 6.31
CA TRP A 209 -3.93 -12.62 6.29
C TRP A 209 -5.33 -12.18 6.69
N ASN A 210 -5.45 -11.45 7.80
CA ASN A 210 -6.73 -10.96 8.29
C ASN A 210 -7.39 -9.99 7.31
N SER A 211 -6.63 -9.06 6.74
CA SER A 211 -7.13 -8.14 5.71
C SER A 211 -7.60 -8.89 4.46
N ARG A 212 -6.85 -9.91 4.01
CA ARG A 212 -7.27 -10.73 2.86
C ARG A 212 -8.52 -11.54 3.19
N ARG A 213 -8.62 -12.10 4.40
CA ARG A 213 -9.82 -12.78 4.89
C ARG A 213 -11.02 -11.84 4.91
N GLU A 214 -10.87 -10.60 5.38
CA GLU A 214 -11.94 -9.61 5.39
C GLU A 214 -12.43 -9.26 3.98
N VAL A 215 -11.51 -9.05 3.03
CA VAL A 215 -11.87 -8.80 1.62
C VAL A 215 -12.63 -10.00 1.07
N TRP A 216 -12.15 -11.22 1.32
CA TRP A 216 -12.81 -12.43 0.87
C TRP A 216 -14.19 -12.60 1.50
N LEU A 217 -14.34 -12.38 2.80
CA LEU A 217 -15.63 -12.45 3.48
C LEU A 217 -16.62 -11.44 2.90
N LYS A 218 -16.18 -10.22 2.59
CA LYS A 218 -17.02 -9.22 1.91
C LYS A 218 -17.44 -9.67 0.52
N GLN A 219 -16.53 -10.23 -0.27
CA GLN A 219 -16.85 -10.76 -1.59
C GLN A 219 -17.84 -11.92 -1.49
N PHE A 220 -17.62 -12.84 -0.55
CA PHE A 220 -18.51 -13.95 -0.29
C PHE A 220 -19.91 -13.48 0.14
N GLU A 221 -20.00 -12.53 1.08
CA GLU A 221 -21.27 -11.92 1.49
C GLU A 221 -21.96 -11.23 0.33
N GLN A 222 -21.23 -10.52 -0.54
CA GLN A 222 -21.78 -9.88 -1.74
C GLN A 222 -22.37 -10.91 -2.72
N VAL A 223 -21.65 -11.99 -3.01
CA VAL A 223 -22.15 -13.06 -3.89
C VAL A 223 -23.38 -13.72 -3.27
N LYS A 224 -23.34 -14.00 -1.96
CA LYS A 224 -24.49 -14.58 -1.24
C LYS A 224 -25.71 -13.67 -1.27
N ASP A 225 -25.53 -12.37 -1.02
CA ASP A 225 -26.60 -11.36 -1.11
C ASP A 225 -27.16 -11.25 -2.53
N MET A 226 -26.29 -11.28 -3.55
CA MET A 226 -26.71 -11.31 -4.96
C MET A 226 -27.56 -12.54 -5.29
N ASN A 227 -27.15 -13.73 -4.82
CA ASN A 227 -27.89 -14.96 -5.04
C ASN A 227 -29.26 -14.94 -4.33
N GLN A 228 -29.32 -14.47 -3.08
CA GLN A 228 -30.58 -14.31 -2.35
C GLN A 228 -31.53 -13.32 -3.05
N LYS A 229 -30.99 -12.20 -3.56
CA LYS A 229 -31.77 -11.23 -4.33
C LYS A 229 -32.29 -11.81 -5.65
N ARG A 230 -31.53 -12.70 -6.29
CA ARG A 230 -31.96 -13.40 -7.52
C ARG A 230 -33.12 -14.35 -7.24
N GLU A 231 -33.04 -15.15 -6.19
CA GLU A 231 -34.13 -16.03 -5.75
C GLU A 231 -35.38 -15.22 -5.43
N LEU A 232 -35.25 -14.17 -4.61
CA LEU A 232 -36.36 -13.28 -4.27
C LEU A 232 -36.99 -12.64 -5.51
N LEU A 233 -36.17 -12.14 -6.45
CA LEU A 233 -36.67 -11.55 -7.69
C LEU A 233 -37.35 -12.59 -8.59
N ALA A 234 -36.86 -13.83 -8.62
CA ALA A 234 -37.51 -14.91 -9.35
C ALA A 234 -38.92 -15.17 -8.81
N GLU A 235 -39.08 -15.26 -7.49
CA GLU A 235 -40.39 -15.41 -6.85
C GLU A 235 -41.31 -14.23 -7.14
N LEU A 236 -40.83 -13.00 -6.96
CA LEU A 236 -41.64 -11.79 -7.15
C LEU A 236 -42.02 -11.55 -8.62
N LEU A 237 -41.14 -11.89 -9.57
CA LEU A 237 -41.45 -11.81 -11.00
C LEU A 237 -42.44 -12.87 -11.45
N GLU A 238 -42.56 -13.98 -10.71
CA GLU A 238 -43.56 -14.99 -10.98
C GLU A 238 -44.99 -14.49 -10.75
N ASP A 239 -45.19 -13.64 -9.74
CA ASP A 239 -46.51 -13.08 -9.45
C ASP A 239 -46.89 -11.91 -10.39
N CYS A 240 -45.94 -11.42 -11.19
CA CYS A 240 -46.17 -10.29 -12.09
C CYS A 240 -46.98 -10.64 -13.35
N SER A 241 -47.59 -9.61 -13.95
CA SER A 241 -48.35 -9.72 -15.21
C SER A 241 -47.52 -10.28 -16.37
N THR A 242 -48.19 -10.93 -17.33
CA THR A 242 -47.54 -11.55 -18.50
C THR A 242 -46.81 -10.55 -19.39
N GLU A 243 -47.23 -9.29 -19.41
CA GLU A 243 -46.59 -8.20 -20.15
C GLU A 243 -45.23 -7.84 -19.55
N VAL A 244 -45.17 -7.70 -18.21
CA VAL A 244 -43.93 -7.44 -17.48
C VAL A 244 -42.94 -8.60 -17.67
N LYS A 245 -43.41 -9.85 -17.57
CA LYS A 245 -42.56 -11.04 -17.81
C LYS A 245 -41.97 -11.05 -19.22
N ARG A 246 -42.75 -10.69 -20.24
CA ARG A 246 -42.28 -10.60 -21.64
C ARG A 246 -41.30 -9.46 -21.88
N LEU A 247 -41.43 -8.37 -21.12
CA LEU A 247 -40.51 -7.25 -21.17
C LEU A 247 -39.15 -7.61 -20.54
N VAL A 248 -39.18 -8.22 -19.36
CA VAL A 248 -38.01 -8.45 -18.51
C VAL A 248 -37.24 -9.70 -18.90
N ALA A 249 -37.90 -10.80 -19.29
CA ALA A 249 -37.23 -12.08 -19.55
C ALA A 249 -36.04 -12.03 -20.53
N PRO A 250 -36.08 -11.26 -21.65
CA PRO A 250 -34.93 -11.15 -22.56
C PRO A 250 -33.73 -10.42 -21.96
N ILE A 251 -33.96 -9.47 -21.05
CA ILE A 251 -32.94 -8.58 -20.49
C ILE A 251 -32.51 -8.96 -19.06
N LEU A 252 -33.14 -9.96 -18.45
CA LEU A 252 -32.95 -10.32 -17.05
C LEU A 252 -31.54 -10.83 -16.72
N HIS A 253 -30.86 -11.45 -17.68
CA HIS A 253 -29.49 -11.95 -17.52
C HIS A 253 -28.45 -10.82 -17.41
N PHE A 254 -28.80 -9.58 -17.77
CA PHE A 254 -27.90 -8.44 -17.61
C PHE A 254 -27.90 -7.91 -16.17
N ASN A 255 -26.71 -7.69 -15.63
CA ASN A 255 -26.51 -7.17 -14.28
C ASN A 255 -27.20 -5.81 -14.03
N ILE A 256 -27.31 -4.95 -15.05
CA ILE A 256 -28.04 -3.68 -14.93
C ILE A 256 -29.53 -3.90 -14.63
N THR A 257 -30.16 -4.85 -15.32
CA THR A 257 -31.58 -5.20 -15.10
C THR A 257 -31.78 -5.72 -13.69
N MET A 258 -30.90 -6.61 -13.23
CA MET A 258 -30.93 -7.14 -11.86
C MET A 258 -30.82 -6.05 -10.79
N LYS A 259 -29.90 -5.11 -10.97
CA LYS A 259 -29.70 -3.95 -10.07
C LYS A 259 -30.93 -3.05 -10.02
N VAL A 260 -31.52 -2.74 -11.18
CA VAL A 260 -32.73 -1.90 -11.28
C VAL A 260 -33.93 -2.58 -10.62
N LEU A 261 -34.14 -3.88 -10.88
CA LEU A 261 -35.24 -4.65 -10.28
C LEU A 261 -35.09 -4.77 -8.76
N THR A 262 -33.89 -5.00 -8.25
CA THR A 262 -33.63 -4.98 -6.79
C THR A 262 -33.94 -3.59 -6.22
N GLY A 263 -33.57 -2.52 -6.94
CA GLY A 263 -33.92 -1.15 -6.57
C GLY A 263 -35.44 -0.91 -6.50
N PHE A 264 -36.24 -1.54 -7.36
CA PHE A 264 -37.70 -1.49 -7.30
C PHE A 264 -38.26 -2.21 -6.07
N VAL A 265 -37.70 -3.36 -5.68
CA VAL A 265 -38.05 -4.05 -4.42
C VAL A 265 -37.80 -3.11 -3.23
N GLU A 266 -36.63 -2.47 -3.18
CA GLU A 266 -36.29 -1.51 -2.12
C GLU A 266 -37.20 -0.26 -2.13
N LYS A 267 -37.57 0.25 -3.32
CA LYS A 267 -38.52 1.37 -3.49
C LYS A 267 -39.90 0.98 -2.96
N GLY A 268 -40.37 -0.23 -3.27
CA GLY A 268 -41.62 -0.79 -2.75
C GLY A 268 -41.63 -0.91 -1.23
N ALA A 269 -40.57 -1.47 -0.65
CA ALA A 269 -40.42 -1.57 0.80
C ALA A 269 -40.47 -0.20 1.50
N LYS A 270 -39.81 0.82 0.94
CA LYS A 270 -39.82 2.20 1.47
C LYS A 270 -41.18 2.88 1.35
N MET A 271 -41.90 2.63 0.25
CA MET A 271 -43.22 3.21 -0.01
C MET A 271 -44.37 2.38 0.55
N GLN A 272 -44.08 1.23 1.20
CA GLN A 272 -45.06 0.23 1.63
C GLN A 272 -45.99 -0.22 0.49
N LYS A 273 -45.44 -0.39 -0.72
CA LYS A 273 -46.14 -0.88 -1.91
C LYS A 273 -45.62 -2.26 -2.30
N SER A 274 -46.48 -3.06 -2.95
CA SER A 274 -46.06 -4.35 -3.48
C SER A 274 -45.08 -4.17 -4.65
N PHE A 275 -44.25 -5.17 -4.91
CA PHE A 275 -43.33 -5.16 -6.05
C PHE A 275 -44.07 -5.01 -7.38
N GLU A 276 -45.22 -5.68 -7.52
CA GLU A 276 -46.08 -5.61 -8.71
C GLU A 276 -46.60 -4.19 -8.98
N GLU A 277 -47.03 -3.47 -7.95
CA GLU A 277 -47.47 -2.07 -8.06
C GLU A 277 -46.35 -1.14 -8.50
N VAL A 278 -45.12 -1.39 -8.01
CA VAL A 278 -43.95 -0.57 -8.35
C VAL A 278 -43.47 -0.84 -9.76
N ILE A 279 -43.42 -2.10 -10.20
CA ILE A 279 -42.95 -2.46 -11.55
C ILE A 279 -43.96 -2.07 -12.62
N SER A 280 -45.26 -2.09 -12.30
CA SER A 280 -46.35 -1.71 -13.22
C SER A 280 -46.52 -0.19 -13.36
N ALA A 281 -45.81 0.61 -12.55
CA ALA A 281 -45.80 2.05 -12.70
C ALA A 281 -45.16 2.48 -14.03
N GLU A 282 -45.73 3.49 -14.69
CA GLU A 282 -45.28 3.99 -16.00
C GLU A 282 -43.79 4.39 -16.00
N GLU A 283 -43.32 5.01 -14.91
CA GLU A 283 -41.91 5.35 -14.71
C GLU A 283 -41.00 4.11 -14.73
N SER A 284 -41.38 3.05 -13.99
CA SER A 284 -40.60 1.82 -13.88
C SER A 284 -40.58 1.02 -15.18
N LEU A 285 -41.71 0.96 -15.89
CA LEU A 285 -41.80 0.35 -17.21
C LEU A 285 -40.96 1.11 -18.24
N GLY A 286 -40.97 2.44 -18.20
CA GLY A 286 -40.14 3.28 -19.07
C GLY A 286 -38.65 3.01 -18.89
N VAL A 287 -38.18 2.81 -17.66
CA VAL A 287 -36.78 2.45 -17.38
C VAL A 287 -36.44 1.07 -17.97
N LEU A 288 -37.27 0.05 -17.73
CA LEU A 288 -37.05 -1.31 -18.25
C LEU A 288 -37.12 -1.38 -19.77
N GLN A 289 -38.04 -0.64 -20.40
CA GLN A 289 -38.11 -0.50 -21.85
C GLN A 289 -36.88 0.23 -22.40
N GLY A 290 -36.39 1.27 -21.72
CA GLY A 290 -35.16 1.96 -22.11
C GLY A 290 -33.93 1.05 -22.11
N ILE A 291 -33.80 0.19 -21.10
CA ILE A 291 -32.74 -0.83 -21.04
C ILE A 291 -32.89 -1.80 -22.21
N ARG A 292 -34.09 -2.34 -22.42
CA ARG A 292 -34.37 -3.25 -23.53
C ARG A 292 -34.05 -2.65 -24.89
N ASN A 293 -34.49 -1.43 -25.16
CA ASN A 293 -34.25 -0.79 -26.44
C ASN A 293 -32.75 -0.58 -26.71
N ARG A 294 -31.98 -0.13 -25.69
CA ARG A 294 -30.52 0.04 -25.84
C ARG A 294 -29.80 -1.29 -26.03
N VAL A 295 -30.23 -2.35 -25.34
CA VAL A 295 -29.67 -3.71 -25.52
C VAL A 295 -30.03 -4.28 -26.89
N ASP A 296 -31.28 -4.13 -27.33
CA ASP A 296 -31.74 -4.62 -28.63
C ASP A 296 -31.02 -3.89 -29.79
N GLU A 297 -30.64 -2.62 -29.60
CA GLU A 297 -29.94 -1.80 -30.61
C GLU A 297 -28.42 -1.99 -30.63
N PHE A 298 -27.77 -2.09 -29.46
CA PHE A 298 -26.30 -2.04 -29.33
C PHE A 298 -25.69 -3.31 -28.71
N GLY A 299 -26.50 -4.31 -28.35
CA GLY A 299 -26.06 -5.59 -27.80
C GLY A 299 -25.55 -5.52 -26.35
N SER A 300 -24.81 -6.55 -25.94
CA SER A 300 -24.38 -6.75 -24.55
C SER A 300 -23.46 -5.65 -24.01
N GLN A 301 -22.64 -5.02 -24.87
CA GLN A 301 -21.73 -3.94 -24.45
C GLN A 301 -22.49 -2.73 -23.91
N ALA A 302 -23.65 -2.41 -24.50
CA ALA A 302 -24.47 -1.31 -24.00
C ALA A 302 -25.06 -1.60 -22.62
N ALA A 303 -25.30 -2.87 -22.27
CA ALA A 303 -25.72 -3.24 -20.92
C ALA A 303 -24.62 -2.97 -19.88
N GLU A 304 -23.36 -3.24 -20.23
CA GLU A 304 -22.20 -2.93 -19.38
C GLU A 304 -22.02 -1.42 -19.23
N ASP A 305 -22.08 -0.66 -20.32
CA ASP A 305 -21.97 0.81 -20.28
C ASP A 305 -23.08 1.43 -19.41
N MET A 306 -24.31 0.93 -19.53
CA MET A 306 -25.42 1.33 -18.67
C MET A 306 -25.19 1.00 -17.20
N LEU A 307 -24.56 -0.14 -16.89
CA LEU A 307 -24.19 -0.49 -15.52
C LEU A 307 -23.14 0.48 -14.95
N VAL A 308 -22.12 0.84 -15.75
CA VAL A 308 -21.10 1.82 -15.35
C VAL A 308 -21.73 3.19 -15.08
N GLU A 309 -22.62 3.67 -15.96
CA GLU A 309 -23.36 4.91 -15.75
C GLU A 309 -24.21 4.86 -14.47
N TYR A 310 -24.91 3.74 -14.25
CA TYR A 310 -25.75 3.53 -13.08
C TYR A 310 -24.93 3.58 -11.78
N ASP A 311 -23.82 2.85 -11.73
CA ASP A 311 -22.92 2.79 -10.57
C ASP A 311 -22.22 4.14 -10.33
N ALA A 312 -21.91 4.90 -11.37
CA ALA A 312 -21.38 6.26 -11.25
C ALA A 312 -22.41 7.21 -10.61
N ARG A 313 -23.67 7.18 -11.05
CA ARG A 313 -24.75 7.98 -10.44
C ARG A 313 -25.00 7.57 -8.99
N ALA A 314 -25.01 6.28 -8.70
CA ALA A 314 -25.19 5.76 -7.34
C ALA A 314 -24.06 6.22 -6.40
N ARG A 315 -22.81 6.22 -6.87
CA ARG A 315 -21.66 6.75 -6.11
C ARG A 315 -21.78 8.25 -5.86
N SER A 316 -22.12 9.04 -6.88
CA SER A 316 -22.31 10.50 -6.71
C SER A 316 -23.37 10.82 -5.66
N LEU A 317 -24.51 10.12 -5.69
CA LEU A 317 -25.57 10.30 -4.69
C LEU A 317 -25.14 9.85 -3.29
N ALA A 318 -24.32 8.80 -3.18
CA ALA A 318 -23.77 8.36 -1.90
C ALA A 318 -22.76 9.38 -1.36
N GLU A 319 -21.88 9.93 -2.20
CA GLU A 319 -20.93 10.99 -1.86
C GLU A 319 -21.65 12.27 -1.43
N GLU A 320 -22.70 12.68 -2.14
CA GLU A 320 -23.53 13.83 -1.74
C GLU A 320 -24.21 13.60 -0.39
N ARG A 321 -24.76 12.41 -0.15
CA ARG A 321 -25.35 12.06 1.16
C ARG A 321 -24.31 12.06 2.27
N GLN A 322 -23.11 11.54 2.01
CA GLN A 322 -22.01 11.58 2.97
C GLN A 322 -21.55 13.02 3.24
N ALA A 323 -21.44 13.84 2.20
CA ALA A 323 -21.10 15.26 2.32
C ALA A 323 -22.16 16.04 3.11
N GLN A 324 -23.44 15.71 2.94
CA GLN A 324 -24.55 16.33 3.69
C GLN A 324 -24.63 15.83 5.13
N GLN A 325 -24.32 14.55 5.40
CA GLN A 325 -24.38 13.99 6.75
C GLN A 325 -23.20 14.45 7.62
N GLY A 326 -22.08 14.86 7.01
CA GLY A 326 -20.86 15.18 7.73
C GLY A 326 -20.30 13.97 8.48
N GLU A 327 -18.99 13.91 8.68
CA GLU A 327 -18.42 12.91 9.59
C GLU A 327 -18.71 13.33 11.04
N GLU A 328 -19.91 13.03 11.55
CA GLU A 328 -20.20 13.22 12.97
C GLU A 328 -19.30 12.29 13.81
N LYS A 329 -18.33 12.89 14.51
CA LYS A 329 -17.50 12.16 15.47
C LYS A 329 -18.38 11.47 16.51
N ARG A 330 -18.16 10.16 16.69
CA ARG A 330 -18.90 9.31 17.62
C ARG A 330 -18.51 9.63 19.06
N VAL A 331 -19.51 9.83 19.94
CA VAL A 331 -19.24 9.97 21.38
C VAL A 331 -18.86 8.59 21.92
N ALA A 332 -17.61 8.42 22.37
CA ALA A 332 -17.17 7.18 22.99
C ALA A 332 -17.57 7.14 24.47
N ASP A 333 -17.93 5.96 24.98
CA ASP A 333 -18.02 5.70 26.42
C ASP A 333 -16.61 5.71 27.06
N VAL A 334 -16.57 5.88 28.38
CA VAL A 334 -15.32 6.06 29.14
C VAL A 334 -14.34 4.89 28.92
N HIS A 335 -14.84 3.66 28.85
CA HIS A 335 -13.98 2.47 28.68
C HIS A 335 -13.41 2.38 27.26
N THR A 336 -14.25 2.54 26.23
CA THR A 336 -13.79 2.56 24.84
C THR A 336 -12.82 3.71 24.58
N LEU A 337 -13.07 4.88 25.17
CA LEU A 337 -12.17 6.02 25.07
C LEU A 337 -10.79 5.72 25.67
N ALA A 338 -10.75 5.08 26.85
CA ALA A 338 -9.49 4.67 27.48
C ALA A 338 -8.72 3.66 26.60
N GLN A 339 -9.40 2.70 25.98
CA GLN A 339 -8.77 1.74 25.07
C GLN A 339 -8.16 2.43 23.84
N ILE A 340 -8.92 3.31 23.20
CA ILE A 340 -8.46 4.06 22.02
C ILE A 340 -7.29 4.97 22.37
N MET A 341 -7.37 5.68 23.50
CA MET A 341 -6.28 6.56 23.95
C MET A 341 -5.02 5.76 24.30
N ASN A 342 -5.14 4.61 24.97
CA ASN A 342 -4.01 3.74 25.26
C ASN A 342 -3.35 3.21 23.97
N TRP A 343 -4.17 2.81 22.99
CA TRP A 343 -3.68 2.40 21.68
C TRP A 343 -2.98 3.55 20.94
N GLY A 344 -3.59 4.74 20.91
CA GLY A 344 -3.01 5.94 20.32
C GLY A 344 -1.67 6.32 20.97
N GLN A 345 -1.57 6.21 22.31
CA GLN A 345 -0.33 6.44 23.04
C GLN A 345 0.76 5.42 22.69
N LYS A 346 0.38 4.13 22.60
CA LYS A 346 1.30 3.07 22.16
C LYS A 346 1.86 3.38 20.77
N CYS A 347 0.98 3.58 19.78
CA CYS A 347 1.37 3.89 18.41
C CYS A 347 2.20 5.18 18.29
N LYS A 348 1.91 6.20 19.11
CA LYS A 348 2.73 7.41 19.21
C LYS A 348 4.16 7.09 19.65
N LYS A 349 4.34 6.26 20.69
CA LYS A 349 5.66 5.82 21.18
C LYS A 349 6.37 4.93 20.15
N ASP A 350 5.65 4.00 19.54
CA ASP A 350 6.18 3.08 18.54
C ASP A 350 6.75 3.84 17.35
N GLY A 351 5.99 4.82 16.84
CA GLY A 351 6.47 5.67 15.76
C GLY A 351 7.67 6.55 16.16
N LEU A 352 7.77 6.98 17.43
CA LEU A 352 8.93 7.74 17.90
C LEU A 352 10.20 6.87 17.94
N VAL A 353 10.09 5.63 18.40
CA VAL A 353 11.20 4.68 18.42
C VAL A 353 11.70 4.39 17.00
N GLU A 354 10.78 4.17 16.05
CA GLU A 354 11.14 3.95 14.64
C GLU A 354 11.74 5.20 14.00
N TRP A 355 11.24 6.37 14.37
CA TRP A 355 11.79 7.64 13.94
C TRP A 355 13.24 7.84 14.39
N GLU A 356 13.54 7.52 15.65
CA GLU A 356 14.90 7.58 16.20
C GLU A 356 15.86 6.58 15.52
N GLN A 357 15.33 5.44 15.07
CA GLN A 357 16.09 4.44 14.30
C GLN A 357 16.28 4.84 12.81
N GLY A 358 15.63 5.90 12.33
CA GLY A 358 15.67 6.34 10.94
C GLY A 358 14.71 5.59 10.01
N ASN A 359 13.82 4.75 10.55
CA ASN A 359 12.84 3.99 9.79
C ASN A 359 11.57 4.83 9.54
N TRP A 360 11.67 5.84 8.67
CA TRP A 360 10.60 6.83 8.45
C TRP A 360 9.27 6.21 8.00
N ALA A 361 9.32 5.16 7.16
CA ALA A 361 8.13 4.45 6.70
C ALA A 361 7.37 3.75 7.84
N GLU A 362 8.10 3.17 8.80
CA GLU A 362 7.50 2.46 9.94
C GLU A 362 6.94 3.43 10.97
N ALA A 363 7.61 4.57 11.16
CA ALA A 363 7.10 5.67 11.94
C ALA A 363 5.78 6.20 11.36
N TYR A 364 5.73 6.39 10.03
CA TYR A 364 4.52 6.78 9.30
C TYR A 364 3.37 5.79 9.54
N VAL A 365 3.59 4.49 9.34
CA VAL A 365 2.53 3.47 9.53
C VAL A 365 1.98 3.50 10.96
N SER A 366 2.87 3.60 11.95
CA SER A 366 2.48 3.63 13.36
C SER A 366 1.63 4.87 13.69
N TRP A 367 2.04 6.04 13.22
CA TRP A 367 1.28 7.28 13.44
C TRP A 367 -0.02 7.35 12.61
N ARG A 368 -0.05 6.74 11.43
CA ARG A 368 -1.27 6.63 10.63
C ARG A 368 -2.31 5.75 11.32
N GLN A 369 -1.90 4.59 11.85
CA GLN A 369 -2.79 3.74 12.65
C GLN A 369 -3.36 4.49 13.86
N ALA A 370 -2.54 5.27 14.56
CA ALA A 370 -3.03 6.12 15.65
C ALA A 370 -4.06 7.14 15.16
N ASP A 371 -3.76 7.86 14.07
CA ASP A 371 -4.66 8.88 13.52
C ASP A 371 -6.01 8.28 13.11
N ASP A 372 -6.00 7.16 12.39
CA ASP A 372 -7.21 6.46 11.95
C ASP A 372 -8.05 5.93 13.13
N THR A 373 -7.40 5.54 14.24
CA THR A 373 -8.14 5.12 15.46
C THR A 373 -8.70 6.29 16.27
N LEU A 374 -8.02 7.44 16.29
CA LEU A 374 -8.42 8.60 17.12
C LEU A 374 -9.44 9.48 16.41
N ARG A 375 -9.31 9.67 15.09
CA ARG A 375 -10.12 10.59 14.28
C ARG A 375 -11.64 10.41 14.42
N PRO A 376 -12.21 9.18 14.44
CA PRO A 376 -13.66 8.99 14.45
C PRO A 376 -14.34 9.33 15.77
N PHE A 377 -13.59 9.51 16.85
CA PHE A 377 -14.15 9.59 18.21
C PHE A 377 -14.06 11.00 18.80
N LYS A 378 -15.04 11.33 19.65
CA LYS A 378 -15.03 12.47 20.55
C LYS A 378 -15.36 12.00 21.97
N ALA A 379 -14.77 12.63 22.97
CA ALA A 379 -15.12 12.36 24.36
C ALA A 379 -16.46 13.01 24.72
N ALA A 380 -17.20 12.38 25.64
CA ALA A 380 -18.38 12.99 26.24
C ALA A 380 -18.02 14.16 27.18
N ASP A 381 -16.92 13.99 27.93
CA ASP A 381 -16.45 14.98 28.90
C ASP A 381 -15.45 15.96 28.29
N LYS A 382 -15.46 17.19 28.80
CA LYS A 382 -14.55 18.25 28.35
C LYS A 382 -13.08 17.92 28.62
N GLU A 383 -12.76 17.37 29.79
CA GLU A 383 -11.38 17.03 30.19
C GLU A 383 -10.80 15.90 29.32
N ASN A 384 -11.54 14.82 29.19
CA ASN A 384 -11.18 13.70 28.32
C ASN A 384 -11.10 14.13 26.84
N GLY A 385 -11.95 15.08 26.42
CA GLY A 385 -11.91 15.66 25.08
C GLY A 385 -10.65 16.49 24.81
N GLN A 386 -10.16 17.22 25.82
CA GLN A 386 -8.88 17.93 25.74
C GLN A 386 -7.72 16.95 25.63
N LEU A 387 -7.66 15.94 26.50
CA LEU A 387 -6.59 14.91 26.45
C LEU A 387 -6.59 14.15 25.11
N LEU A 388 -7.76 13.81 24.58
CA LEU A 388 -7.90 13.18 23.27
C LEU A 388 -7.38 14.09 22.16
N SER A 389 -7.75 15.38 22.18
CA SER A 389 -7.34 16.37 21.18
C SER A 389 -5.83 16.64 21.24
N GLU A 390 -5.24 16.68 22.44
CA GLU A 390 -3.79 16.82 22.63
C GLU A 390 -3.02 15.60 22.11
N LEU A 391 -3.51 14.40 22.40
CA LEU A 391 -2.92 13.15 21.91
C LEU A 391 -3.02 13.07 20.38
N HIS A 392 -4.21 13.29 19.83
CA HIS A 392 -4.47 13.25 18.40
C HIS A 392 -3.69 14.34 17.67
N GLY A 393 -3.67 15.57 18.17
CA GLY A 393 -2.85 16.65 17.63
C GLY A 393 -1.36 16.34 17.66
N ALA A 394 -0.86 15.67 18.71
CA ALA A 394 0.53 15.21 18.78
C ALA A 394 0.86 14.13 17.74
N VAL A 395 -0.03 13.16 17.56
CA VAL A 395 0.09 12.11 16.54
C VAL A 395 0.04 12.72 15.14
N ALA A 396 -0.94 13.56 14.84
CA ALA A 396 -1.12 14.20 13.53
C ALA A 396 0.10 15.08 13.14
N LYS A 397 0.68 15.79 14.11
CA LYS A 397 1.96 16.51 13.96
C LYS A 397 3.10 15.60 13.54
N ASN A 398 3.25 14.46 14.20
CA ASN A 398 4.32 13.51 13.90
C ASN A 398 4.06 12.81 12.55
N LEU A 399 2.80 12.44 12.27
CA LEU A 399 2.37 11.89 10.99
C LEU A 399 2.73 12.84 9.84
N SER A 400 2.36 14.12 9.93
CA SER A 400 2.73 15.14 8.95
C SER A 400 4.24 15.21 8.74
N GLN A 401 5.02 15.14 9.82
CA GLN A 401 6.48 15.13 9.74
C GLN A 401 7.03 13.91 8.98
N ALA A 402 6.45 12.72 9.19
CA ALA A 402 6.81 11.52 8.45
C ALA A 402 6.41 11.61 6.98
N CYS A 403 5.19 12.08 6.69
CA CYS A 403 4.72 12.28 5.33
C CYS A 403 5.64 13.22 4.54
N MET A 404 6.07 14.35 5.15
CA MET A 404 7.03 15.26 4.52
C MET A 404 8.38 14.59 4.23
N LYS A 405 8.88 13.73 5.13
CA LYS A 405 10.12 12.97 4.90
C LYS A 405 10.00 11.94 3.78
N LEU A 406 8.82 11.36 3.61
CA LEU A 406 8.52 10.37 2.57
C LEU A 406 8.08 10.99 1.24
N GLY A 407 7.83 12.31 1.20
CA GLY A 407 7.34 13.02 0.01
C GLY A 407 5.83 12.92 -0.23
N TYR A 408 5.06 12.45 0.75
CA TYR A 408 3.59 12.38 0.69
C TYR A 408 2.96 13.73 1.06
N TRP A 409 3.17 14.74 0.22
CA TRP A 409 2.82 16.13 0.52
C TRP A 409 1.33 16.39 0.76
N GLN A 410 0.43 15.75 0.00
CA GLN A 410 -1.02 15.89 0.19
C GLN A 410 -1.48 15.35 1.55
N GLU A 411 -0.97 14.19 1.96
CA GLU A 411 -1.28 13.60 3.26
C GLU A 411 -0.63 14.40 4.39
N ALA A 412 0.56 14.97 4.17
CA ALA A 412 1.22 15.86 5.11
C ALA A 412 0.41 17.12 5.41
N VAL A 413 -0.24 17.71 4.39
CA VAL A 413 -1.16 18.84 4.53
C VAL A 413 -2.37 18.43 5.37
N LYS A 414 -3.08 17.35 4.99
CA LYS A 414 -4.26 16.87 5.74
C LYS A 414 -3.95 16.61 7.22
N ALA A 415 -2.83 15.95 7.50
CA ALA A 415 -2.40 15.67 8.87
C ALA A 415 -2.02 16.95 9.63
N ALA A 416 -1.38 17.92 8.98
CA ALA A 416 -1.03 19.19 9.60
C ALA A 416 -2.24 20.11 9.83
N GLU A 417 -3.20 20.13 8.90
CA GLU A 417 -4.49 20.82 9.07
C GLU A 417 -5.26 20.22 10.25
N THR A 418 -5.33 18.90 10.34
CA THR A 418 -5.95 18.20 11.47
C THR A 418 -5.29 18.60 12.78
N ALA A 419 -3.95 18.63 12.83
CA ALA A 419 -3.22 19.07 14.02
C ALA A 419 -3.51 20.54 14.39
N ALA A 420 -3.58 21.44 13.40
CA ALA A 420 -3.87 22.85 13.60
C ALA A 420 -5.32 23.10 14.05
N GLN A 421 -6.28 22.31 13.57
CA GLN A 421 -7.68 22.36 14.01
C GLN A 421 -7.85 21.87 15.45
N LEU A 422 -7.16 20.79 15.83
CA LEU A 422 -7.23 20.21 17.18
C LEU A 422 -6.49 21.06 18.22
N CYS A 423 -5.40 21.72 17.81
CA CYS A 423 -4.58 22.56 18.67
C CYS A 423 -4.26 23.91 17.98
N PRO A 424 -5.24 24.85 17.92
CA PRO A 424 -5.07 26.11 17.21
C PRO A 424 -3.92 26.97 17.74
N GLU A 425 -3.64 26.90 19.04
CA GLU A 425 -2.57 27.69 19.67
C GLU A 425 -1.16 27.10 19.49
N ASP A 426 -1.02 25.92 18.87
CA ASP A 426 0.27 25.27 18.69
C ASP A 426 0.98 25.73 17.41
N HIS A 427 1.92 26.67 17.55
CA HIS A 427 2.78 27.13 16.45
C HIS A 427 3.48 26.00 15.68
N LYS A 428 3.77 24.85 16.32
CA LYS A 428 4.41 23.72 15.63
C LYS A 428 3.47 23.01 14.65
N ALA A 429 2.16 23.06 14.88
CA ALA A 429 1.17 22.51 13.95
C ALA A 429 1.10 23.37 12.68
N TRP A 430 0.95 24.69 12.85
CA TRP A 430 0.97 25.66 11.76
C TRP A 430 2.28 25.66 10.98
N PHE A 431 3.42 25.54 11.67
CA PHE A 431 4.73 25.49 11.00
C PHE A 431 4.88 24.24 10.12
N ARG A 432 4.38 23.08 10.58
CA ARG A 432 4.34 21.86 9.76
C ARG A 432 3.40 22.00 8.57
N LEU A 433 2.25 22.65 8.74
CA LEU A 433 1.33 22.95 7.64
C LEU A 433 2.00 23.84 6.58
N ALA A 434 2.66 24.92 7.00
CA ALA A 434 3.42 25.78 6.10
C ALA A 434 4.52 25.02 5.34
N CYS A 435 5.18 24.06 5.99
CA CYS A 435 6.19 23.21 5.33
C CYS A 435 5.58 22.22 4.33
N ALA A 436 4.43 21.62 4.65
CA ALA A 436 3.73 20.72 3.76
C ALA A 436 3.18 21.46 2.52
N LEU A 437 2.64 22.67 2.71
CA LEU A 437 2.14 23.54 1.64
C LEU A 437 3.27 24.05 0.73
N GLU A 438 4.42 24.40 1.30
CA GLU A 438 5.64 24.69 0.51
C GLU A 438 5.99 23.49 -0.40
N GLY A 439 5.94 22.26 0.12
CA GLY A 439 6.19 21.06 -0.66
C GLY A 439 5.21 20.81 -1.82
N LEU A 440 4.00 21.37 -1.75
CA LEU A 440 3.02 21.37 -2.83
C LEU A 440 3.10 22.59 -3.77
N GLY A 441 3.95 23.58 -3.48
CA GLY A 441 4.01 24.85 -4.21
C GLY A 441 2.87 25.83 -3.90
N ARG A 442 2.08 25.59 -2.85
CA ARG A 442 0.99 26.50 -2.41
C ARG A 442 1.56 27.57 -1.50
N LEU A 443 2.35 28.49 -2.06
CA LEU A 443 3.16 29.45 -1.30
C LEU A 443 2.33 30.50 -0.54
N ASP A 444 1.19 30.92 -1.10
CA ASP A 444 0.30 31.92 -0.48
C ASP A 444 -0.35 31.41 0.79
N GLU A 445 -0.89 30.19 0.76
CA GLU A 445 -1.46 29.54 1.94
C GLU A 445 -0.40 29.20 2.99
N ALA A 446 0.83 28.92 2.57
CA ALA A 446 1.94 28.75 3.49
C ALA A 446 2.25 30.06 4.24
N GLU A 447 2.16 31.22 3.57
CA GLU A 447 2.33 32.54 4.19
C GLU A 447 1.22 32.87 5.19
N GLU A 448 -0.04 32.55 4.86
CA GLU A 448 -1.16 32.65 5.81
C GLU A 448 -0.92 31.83 7.08
N CYS A 449 -0.37 30.62 6.95
CA CYS A 449 0.01 29.80 8.10
C CYS A 449 1.10 30.47 8.95
N LEU A 450 2.06 31.17 8.34
CA LEU A 450 3.09 31.91 9.09
C LEU A 450 2.51 33.13 9.83
N HIS A 451 1.48 33.79 9.27
CA HIS A 451 0.74 34.84 9.98
C HIS A 451 0.05 34.29 11.23
N LYS A 452 -0.61 33.13 11.14
CA LYS A 452 -1.23 32.47 12.29
C LYS A 452 -0.21 32.10 13.37
N ILE A 453 1.02 31.71 12.98
CA ILE A 453 2.10 31.46 13.96
C ILE A 453 2.44 32.73 14.73
N ASP A 454 2.56 33.86 14.04
CA ASP A 454 2.89 35.13 14.68
C ASP A 454 1.80 35.53 15.68
N GLU A 455 0.52 35.34 15.34
CA GLU A 455 -0.64 35.56 16.22
C GLU A 455 -0.61 34.66 17.47
N CYS A 456 -0.43 33.34 17.31
CA CYS A 456 -0.39 32.38 18.44
C CYS A 456 0.90 32.46 19.29
N SER A 457 1.93 33.17 18.81
CA SER A 457 3.21 33.35 19.51
C SER A 457 3.22 34.51 20.50
N VAL A 458 2.19 35.38 20.47
CA VAL A 458 2.10 36.57 21.33
C VAL A 458 2.06 36.14 22.80
N GLY A 459 2.99 36.66 23.61
CA GLY A 459 3.08 36.36 25.04
C GLY A 459 3.88 35.10 25.41
N ARG A 460 4.43 34.35 24.45
CA ARG A 460 5.29 33.18 24.73
C ARG A 460 6.75 33.59 25.02
N PRO A 461 7.45 32.95 25.99
CA PRO A 461 8.87 33.18 26.25
C PRO A 461 9.77 32.92 25.03
N ASP A 462 9.42 31.91 24.24
CA ASP A 462 10.18 31.47 23.07
C ASP A 462 9.91 32.28 21.79
N ARG A 463 9.14 33.38 21.88
CA ARG A 463 8.68 34.16 20.72
C ARG A 463 9.82 34.61 19.81
N THR A 464 10.97 35.00 20.36
CA THR A 464 12.13 35.44 19.58
C THR A 464 12.68 34.34 18.68
N ARG A 465 12.72 33.10 19.18
CA ARG A 465 13.10 31.92 18.41
C ARG A 465 12.08 31.61 17.33
N ILE A 466 10.79 31.60 17.69
CA ILE A 466 9.69 31.35 16.74
C ILE A 466 9.71 32.37 15.61
N ALA A 467 9.86 33.66 15.93
CA ALA A 467 9.94 34.75 14.94
C ALA A 467 11.15 34.60 14.01
N LYS A 468 12.28 34.10 14.51
CA LYS A 468 13.45 33.81 13.66
C LYS A 468 13.15 32.67 12.68
N ASP A 469 12.52 31.60 13.15
CA ASP A 469 12.16 30.45 12.30
C ASP A 469 11.09 30.82 11.27
N THR A 470 10.09 31.64 11.63
CA THR A 470 9.08 32.14 10.68
C THR A 470 9.67 33.09 9.65
N GLN A 471 10.57 33.98 10.06
CA GLN A 471 11.26 34.90 9.15
C GLN A 471 12.14 34.14 8.14
N ALA A 472 12.94 33.18 8.61
CA ALA A 472 13.74 32.34 7.72
C ALA A 472 12.87 31.55 6.72
N LYS A 473 11.69 31.12 7.16
CA LYS A 473 10.71 30.47 6.28
C LYS A 473 10.13 31.43 5.24
N ARG A 474 9.75 32.65 5.64
CA ARG A 474 9.28 33.71 4.71
C ARG A 474 10.31 34.04 3.64
N GLU A 475 11.56 34.22 4.03
CA GLU A 475 12.67 34.46 3.09
C GLU A 475 12.82 33.34 2.07
N LYS A 476 12.68 32.08 2.52
CA LYS A 476 12.69 30.91 1.63
C LYS A 476 11.49 30.92 0.67
N LEU A 477 10.28 31.19 1.15
CA LEU A 477 9.09 31.27 0.31
C LEU A 477 9.20 32.40 -0.73
N GLN A 478 9.74 33.56 -0.33
CA GLN A 478 9.98 34.68 -1.23
C GLN A 478 11.01 34.31 -2.31
N ALA A 479 12.11 33.66 -1.94
CA ALA A 479 13.11 33.19 -2.91
C ALA A 479 12.53 32.17 -3.91
N LEU A 480 11.60 31.32 -3.46
CA LEU A 480 10.87 30.40 -4.36
C LEU A 480 9.95 31.17 -5.31
N ARG A 481 9.16 32.14 -4.82
CA ARG A 481 8.31 33.01 -5.65
C ARG A 481 9.13 33.77 -6.70
N ASP A 482 10.24 34.38 -6.31
CA ASP A 482 11.11 35.14 -7.20
C ASP A 482 11.69 34.22 -8.31
N ARG A 483 12.07 33.00 -7.95
CA ARG A 483 12.54 31.98 -8.90
C ARG A 483 11.44 31.54 -9.86
N GLU A 484 10.23 31.31 -9.36
CA GLU A 484 9.06 30.96 -10.18
C GLU A 484 8.72 32.10 -11.15
N GLN A 485 8.64 33.34 -10.68
CA GLN A 485 8.40 34.52 -11.52
C GLN A 485 9.51 34.72 -12.57
N ALA A 486 10.79 34.56 -12.21
CA ALA A 486 11.89 34.65 -13.16
C ALA A 486 11.81 33.54 -14.23
N SER A 487 11.44 32.33 -13.82
CA SER A 487 11.25 31.20 -14.74
C SER A 487 10.08 31.44 -15.69
N LEU A 488 8.95 31.95 -15.19
CA LEU A 488 7.76 32.28 -15.96
C LEU A 488 8.04 33.43 -16.93
N LYS A 489 8.75 34.47 -16.47
CA LYS A 489 9.17 35.57 -17.34
C LYS A 489 10.01 35.05 -18.51
N LYS A 490 10.97 34.16 -18.25
CA LYS A 490 11.81 33.54 -19.28
C LYS A 490 11.02 32.64 -20.24
N THR A 491 10.00 31.91 -19.77
CA THR A 491 9.14 31.10 -20.66
C THR A 491 8.24 31.98 -21.51
N VAL A 492 7.66 33.04 -20.94
CA VAL A 492 6.85 34.03 -21.66
C VAL A 492 7.69 34.77 -22.71
N GLU A 493 8.89 35.25 -22.36
CA GLU A 493 9.82 35.88 -23.31
C GLU A 493 10.16 34.95 -24.49
N LYS A 494 10.40 33.66 -24.22
CA LYS A 494 10.62 32.65 -25.27
C LYS A 494 9.38 32.40 -26.13
N ALA A 495 8.19 32.41 -25.54
CA ALA A 495 6.93 32.21 -26.25
C ALA A 495 6.59 33.42 -27.14
N LEU A 496 6.83 34.63 -26.65
CA LEU A 496 6.71 35.87 -27.42
C LEU A 496 7.73 35.92 -28.56
N ALA A 497 8.99 35.55 -28.31
CA ALA A 497 10.02 35.46 -29.36
C ALA A 497 9.69 34.40 -30.45
N ARG A 498 8.80 33.46 -30.15
CA ARG A 498 8.30 32.44 -31.08
C ARG A 498 6.94 32.79 -31.69
N ASN A 499 6.43 34.00 -31.46
CA ASN A 499 5.12 34.46 -31.95
C ASN A 499 3.96 33.52 -31.58
N VAL A 500 4.02 32.84 -30.43
CA VAL A 500 2.96 31.89 -30.00
C VAL A 500 1.63 32.60 -29.69
N PHE A 501 1.65 33.93 -29.50
CA PHE A 501 0.49 34.74 -29.14
C PHE A 501 0.07 35.75 -30.23
N SER A 502 0.59 35.66 -31.46
CA SER A 502 0.09 36.48 -32.57
C SER A 502 -1.27 35.96 -33.06
N GLU A 503 -2.19 36.88 -33.36
CA GLU A 503 -3.61 36.62 -33.73
C GLU A 503 -3.82 35.83 -35.03
N GLU A 504 -2.77 35.50 -35.78
CA GLU A 504 -2.86 34.56 -36.89
C GLU A 504 -2.86 33.13 -36.34
N ARG A 505 -3.98 32.74 -35.70
CA ARG A 505 -4.36 31.33 -35.68
C ARG A 505 -4.67 30.95 -37.11
N GLU A 506 -3.70 30.33 -37.79
CA GLU A 506 -4.02 29.61 -39.02
C GLU A 506 -5.13 28.61 -38.68
N ASP A 507 -6.28 28.76 -39.36
CA ASP A 507 -7.36 27.79 -39.38
C ASP A 507 -6.80 26.49 -39.96
N HIS A 508 -6.16 25.68 -39.12
CA HIS A 508 -5.85 24.30 -39.47
C HIS A 508 -7.14 23.50 -39.38
N GLN A 509 -7.90 23.58 -40.47
CA GLN A 509 -8.78 22.50 -40.88
C GLN A 509 -8.00 21.20 -40.76
N ILE A 510 -8.58 20.29 -39.97
CA ILE A 510 -8.22 18.89 -39.92
C ILE A 510 -8.31 18.38 -41.37
N HIS A 511 -7.17 18.09 -42.02
CA HIS A 511 -6.98 16.98 -42.96
C HIS A 511 -5.51 16.85 -43.46
N PRO A 512 -5.12 15.67 -43.98
CA PRO A 512 -3.89 14.98 -43.61
C PRO A 512 -2.68 15.33 -44.48
N ALA A 513 -1.50 15.10 -43.90
CA ALA A 513 -0.16 15.03 -44.48
C ALA A 513 -0.04 15.20 -46.01
N LEU A 514 0.68 16.24 -46.45
CA LEU A 514 2.01 16.16 -47.09
C LEU A 514 2.32 17.43 -47.92
N ALA A 515 3.55 17.91 -47.70
CA ALA A 515 4.45 18.49 -48.70
C ALA A 515 4.33 19.97 -49.12
N LYS A 516 5.48 20.65 -48.87
CA LYS A 516 6.14 21.72 -49.65
C LYS A 516 5.61 23.15 -49.53
N ASN A 517 6.46 24.02 -48.96
CA ASN A 517 6.94 25.30 -49.53
C ASN A 517 8.06 25.83 -48.60
N THR A 518 9.33 26.02 -48.97
CA THR A 518 9.94 27.06 -49.84
C THR A 518 9.34 28.45 -49.72
N SER A 519 10.02 29.37 -49.03
CA SER A 519 10.38 30.68 -49.59
C SER A 519 11.46 31.42 -48.77
N THR A 520 12.57 31.72 -49.46
CA THR A 520 13.33 32.98 -49.47
C THR A 520 13.85 33.64 -48.18
N ARG A 521 15.18 33.59 -48.01
CA ARG A 521 16.00 34.68 -47.46
C ARG A 521 17.16 34.94 -48.43
N GLU A 522 17.25 36.16 -48.97
CA GLU A 522 18.45 36.71 -49.61
C GLU A 522 19.32 37.46 -48.56
N PRO A 523 20.57 37.89 -48.85
CA PRO A 523 21.70 37.02 -49.18
C PRO A 523 23.02 37.41 -48.44
N LEU A 524 23.93 36.42 -48.38
CA LEU A 524 25.41 36.51 -48.33
C LEU A 524 26.10 37.15 -47.10
N GLU A 525 26.75 36.30 -46.30
CA GLU A 525 28.21 36.23 -46.30
C GLU A 525 28.66 34.76 -46.10
N ASP A 526 29.52 34.30 -47.01
CA ASP A 526 30.01 32.94 -47.12
C ASP A 526 30.85 32.51 -45.91
N SER A 527 30.44 31.39 -45.31
CA SER A 527 31.43 30.40 -44.86
C SER A 527 30.83 29.01 -45.06
N THR A 528 31.19 28.40 -46.18
CA THR A 528 31.00 26.99 -46.48
C THR A 528 31.56 26.14 -45.33
N GLN A 529 30.67 25.60 -44.49
CA GLN A 529 30.96 24.41 -43.70
C GLN A 529 29.94 23.35 -44.10
N ASN A 530 30.39 22.46 -44.99
CA ASN A 530 29.78 21.18 -45.29
C ASN A 530 29.17 20.58 -44.02
N SER A 531 27.88 20.30 -44.05
CA SER A 531 27.26 19.35 -43.13
C SER A 531 27.94 18.01 -43.37
N VAL A 532 28.96 17.71 -42.57
CA VAL A 532 29.58 16.40 -42.51
C VAL A 532 28.50 15.44 -42.06
N GLN A 533 27.89 14.71 -43.00
CA GLN A 533 27.22 13.44 -42.72
C GLN A 533 28.26 12.62 -41.94
N LYS A 534 28.06 12.47 -40.63
CA LYS A 534 28.95 11.64 -39.80
C LYS A 534 28.66 10.20 -40.18
N HIS A 535 29.35 9.69 -41.19
CA HIS A 535 29.28 8.29 -41.59
C HIS A 535 29.81 7.45 -40.44
N LEU A 536 28.88 6.83 -39.70
CA LEU A 536 29.23 5.82 -38.72
C LEU A 536 29.82 4.62 -39.48
N THR A 537 31.00 4.15 -39.11
CA THR A 537 31.58 2.94 -39.68
C THR A 537 30.74 1.73 -39.28
N ARG A 538 30.82 0.63 -40.04
CA ARG A 538 30.08 -0.61 -39.76
C ARG A 538 30.36 -1.15 -38.35
N GLU A 539 31.63 -1.11 -37.93
CA GLU A 539 32.04 -1.49 -36.57
C GLU A 539 31.50 -0.50 -35.53
N GLY A 540 31.56 0.81 -35.80
CA GLY A 540 30.99 1.83 -34.93
C GLY A 540 29.48 1.73 -34.76
N ALA A 541 28.75 1.23 -35.76
CA ALA A 541 27.31 0.95 -35.66
C ALA A 541 27.01 -0.21 -34.71
N LYS A 542 27.84 -1.27 -34.75
CA LYS A 542 27.74 -2.40 -33.83
C LYS A 542 28.06 -1.98 -32.39
N ASP A 543 29.16 -1.25 -32.20
CA ASP A 543 29.59 -0.78 -30.88
C ASP A 543 28.56 0.17 -30.25
N LEU A 544 28.00 1.09 -31.04
CA LEU A 544 26.92 1.98 -30.60
C LEU A 544 25.68 1.20 -30.14
N LEU A 545 25.27 0.16 -30.87
CA LEU A 545 24.15 -0.70 -30.47
C LEU A 545 24.46 -1.47 -29.17
N LEU A 546 25.67 -2.00 -29.03
CA LEU A 546 26.08 -2.72 -27.81
C LEU A 546 26.11 -1.80 -26.58
N GLU A 547 26.63 -0.58 -26.70
CA GLU A 547 26.63 0.38 -25.60
C GLU A 547 25.20 0.82 -25.21
N LEU A 548 24.33 1.05 -26.20
CA LEU A 548 22.92 1.33 -25.95
C LEU A 548 22.22 0.15 -25.26
N ARG A 549 22.47 -1.08 -25.72
CA ARG A 549 21.94 -2.30 -25.12
C ARG A 549 22.35 -2.41 -23.66
N ASP A 550 23.63 -2.20 -23.36
CA ASP A 550 24.17 -2.35 -22.01
C ASP A 550 23.62 -1.26 -21.07
N ALA A 551 23.46 -0.03 -21.56
CA ALA A 551 22.79 1.04 -20.82
C ALA A 551 21.30 0.74 -20.57
N TYR A 552 20.59 0.15 -21.53
CA TYR A 552 19.19 -0.25 -21.33
C TYR A 552 19.06 -1.50 -20.46
N ARG A 553 20.06 -2.37 -20.35
CA ARG A 553 20.02 -3.53 -19.45
C ARG A 553 20.21 -3.18 -17.98
N ASP A 554 20.49 -1.93 -17.65
CA ASP A 554 20.64 -1.51 -16.27
C ASP A 554 19.38 -1.79 -15.44
N THR A 555 19.58 -2.38 -14.26
CA THR A 555 18.50 -2.83 -13.36
C THR A 555 17.58 -1.66 -12.98
N THR A 556 18.13 -0.46 -12.81
CA THR A 556 17.32 0.71 -12.42
C THR A 556 16.41 1.17 -13.55
N PHE A 557 16.91 1.16 -14.79
CA PHE A 557 16.13 1.50 -15.98
C PHE A 557 15.04 0.46 -16.28
N GLN A 558 15.36 -0.83 -16.18
CA GLN A 558 14.37 -1.90 -16.36
C GLN A 558 13.24 -1.85 -15.31
N MET A 559 13.55 -1.50 -14.05
CA MET A 559 12.54 -1.28 -13.02
C MET A 559 11.66 -0.05 -13.32
N GLN A 560 12.22 1.02 -13.90
CA GLN A 560 11.46 2.18 -14.35
C GLN A 560 10.53 1.84 -15.53
N ILE A 561 10.99 1.02 -16.49
CA ILE A 561 10.15 0.51 -17.58
C ILE A 561 9.02 -0.36 -17.03
N PHE A 562 9.31 -1.27 -16.10
CA PHE A 562 8.29 -2.13 -15.47
C PHE A 562 7.23 -1.29 -14.74
N LYS A 563 7.67 -0.27 -14.00
CA LYS A 563 6.76 0.67 -13.33
C LYS A 563 5.92 1.45 -14.36
N LEU A 564 6.54 1.99 -15.41
CA LEU A 564 5.82 2.72 -16.46
C LEU A 564 4.78 1.85 -17.17
N ALA A 565 5.13 0.59 -17.48
CA ALA A 565 4.21 -0.36 -18.11
C ALA A 565 2.99 -0.65 -17.24
N ARG A 566 3.18 -0.75 -15.92
CA ARG A 566 2.11 -0.92 -14.94
C ARG A 566 1.24 0.33 -14.81
N ASP A 567 1.86 1.49 -14.71
CA ASP A 567 1.17 2.78 -14.50
C ASP A 567 0.32 3.17 -15.72
N VAL A 568 0.71 2.73 -16.93
CA VAL A 568 -0.01 2.99 -18.19
C VAL A 568 -0.97 1.84 -18.56
N HIS A 569 -1.08 0.80 -17.72
CA HIS A 569 -1.92 -0.39 -17.95
C HIS A 569 -1.75 -1.06 -19.33
N GLY A 570 -0.56 -0.95 -19.93
CA GLY A 570 -0.26 -1.52 -21.24
C GLY A 570 -0.78 -0.75 -22.46
N GLN A 571 -1.23 0.51 -22.33
CA GLN A 571 -1.57 1.36 -23.49
C GLN A 571 -0.31 1.75 -24.29
N LYS A 572 -0.25 1.38 -25.58
CA LYS A 572 0.95 1.48 -26.43
C LYS A 572 1.43 2.93 -26.60
N ASP A 573 0.54 3.86 -26.94
CA ASP A 573 0.92 5.24 -27.31
C ASP A 573 1.46 6.05 -26.12
N LEU A 574 0.79 5.95 -24.97
CA LEU A 574 1.20 6.63 -23.74
C LEU A 574 2.51 6.06 -23.17
N PHE A 575 2.75 4.76 -23.35
CA PHE A 575 4.00 4.12 -22.98
C PHE A 575 5.16 4.66 -23.82
N LEU A 576 5.02 4.70 -25.15
CA LEU A 576 6.07 5.19 -26.06
C LEU A 576 6.40 6.68 -25.84
N ALA A 577 5.38 7.51 -25.60
CA ALA A 577 5.56 8.93 -25.32
C ALA A 577 6.41 9.16 -24.05
N ASN A 578 6.16 8.39 -23.00
CA ASN A 578 6.89 8.53 -21.73
C ASN A 578 8.25 7.79 -21.74
N LEU A 579 8.38 6.71 -22.49
CA LEU A 579 9.63 5.96 -22.65
C LEU A 579 10.74 6.84 -23.26
N SER A 580 10.39 7.65 -24.27
CA SER A 580 11.35 8.56 -24.91
C SER A 580 12.02 9.53 -23.91
N LYS A 581 11.27 9.98 -22.89
CA LYS A 581 11.75 10.88 -21.84
C LYS A 581 12.63 10.15 -20.82
N LEU A 582 12.31 8.89 -20.50
CA LEU A 582 13.09 8.07 -19.58
C LEU A 582 14.43 7.63 -20.18
N ALA A 583 14.45 7.37 -21.49
CA ALA A 583 15.66 6.92 -22.17
C ALA A 583 16.66 8.03 -22.48
N LEU A 584 16.20 9.26 -22.68
CA LEU A 584 17.06 10.39 -23.09
C LEU A 584 18.25 10.64 -22.14
N PRO A 585 18.11 10.61 -20.80
CA PRO A 585 19.25 10.74 -19.89
C PRO A 585 20.33 9.67 -20.07
N LEU A 586 19.94 8.43 -20.40
CA LEU A 586 20.88 7.32 -20.66
C LEU A 586 21.52 7.43 -22.04
N GLN A 587 20.78 7.95 -23.02
CA GLN A 587 21.27 8.14 -24.39
C GLN A 587 22.29 9.27 -24.51
N LYS A 588 22.15 10.36 -23.72
CA LYS A 588 23.04 11.53 -23.77
C LYS A 588 24.55 11.22 -23.71
N PRO A 589 25.07 10.48 -22.72
CA PRO A 589 26.49 10.18 -22.65
C PRO A 589 26.98 9.37 -23.86
N ILE A 590 26.15 8.44 -24.35
CA ILE A 590 26.47 7.61 -25.53
C ILE A 590 26.46 8.48 -26.80
N LEU A 591 25.48 9.36 -26.96
CA LEU A 591 25.42 10.30 -28.09
C LEU A 591 26.68 11.17 -28.14
N GLU A 592 27.12 11.73 -27.01
CA GLU A 592 28.35 12.54 -26.94
C GLU A 592 29.58 11.72 -27.34
N GLN A 593 29.68 10.47 -26.87
CA GLN A 593 30.79 9.57 -27.18
C GLN A 593 30.90 9.25 -28.67
N PHE A 594 29.77 9.06 -29.36
CA PHE A 594 29.73 8.81 -30.80
C PHE A 594 29.60 10.10 -31.64
N GLY A 595 29.73 11.26 -31.00
CA GLY A 595 29.76 12.57 -31.66
C GLY A 595 28.39 13.07 -32.14
N PHE A 596 27.29 12.53 -31.66
CA PHE A 596 25.95 13.08 -31.87
C PHE A 596 25.63 14.18 -30.84
N GLU A 597 24.67 15.04 -31.17
CA GLU A 597 24.21 16.08 -30.24
C GLU A 597 23.47 15.43 -29.04
N PRO A 598 23.73 15.82 -27.77
CA PRO A 598 23.04 15.28 -26.58
C PRO A 598 21.60 15.80 -26.42
N SER A 599 20.81 15.68 -27.47
CA SER A 599 19.44 16.17 -27.58
C SER A 599 18.55 15.17 -28.31
N GLU A 600 17.22 15.36 -28.26
CA GLU A 600 16.27 14.54 -29.03
C GLU A 600 16.54 14.58 -30.55
N LYS A 601 17.16 15.67 -31.02
CA LYS A 601 17.59 15.82 -32.41
C LYS A 601 18.75 14.87 -32.73
N GLY A 602 19.75 14.78 -31.85
CA GLY A 602 20.85 13.82 -32.01
C GLY A 602 20.40 12.36 -31.95
N VAL A 603 19.38 12.03 -31.15
CA VAL A 603 18.76 10.69 -31.18
C VAL A 603 18.16 10.36 -32.56
N LYS A 604 17.55 11.34 -33.23
CA LYS A 604 17.00 11.15 -34.58
C LYS A 604 18.11 10.97 -35.62
N GLU A 605 19.16 11.79 -35.54
CA GLU A 605 20.35 11.67 -36.39
C GLU A 605 21.04 10.30 -36.22
N MET A 606 21.17 9.84 -34.97
CA MET A 606 21.68 8.51 -34.62
C MET A 606 20.82 7.38 -35.21
N LYS A 607 19.49 7.45 -35.06
CA LYS A 607 18.57 6.45 -35.64
C LYS A 607 18.67 6.40 -37.17
N GLN A 608 18.80 7.54 -37.82
CA GLN A 608 18.96 7.62 -39.27
C GLN A 608 20.28 7.00 -39.72
N ALA A 609 21.39 7.27 -39.02
CA ALA A 609 22.69 6.66 -39.30
C ALA A 609 22.67 5.13 -39.10
N LEU A 610 21.95 4.62 -38.11
CA LEU A 610 21.77 3.17 -37.89
C LEU A 610 20.89 2.52 -38.97
N GLN A 611 19.87 3.21 -39.47
CA GLN A 611 18.99 2.70 -40.53
C GLN A 611 19.74 2.46 -41.85
N GLU A 612 20.74 3.28 -42.18
CA GLU A 612 21.58 3.08 -43.37
C GLU A 612 22.31 1.72 -43.35
N HIS A 613 22.74 1.26 -42.17
CA HIS A 613 23.42 -0.03 -41.99
C HIS A 613 22.46 -1.23 -41.88
N LEU A 614 21.22 -1.00 -41.44
CA LEU A 614 20.19 -2.05 -41.32
C LEU A 614 19.47 -2.35 -42.66
N HIS A 615 19.48 -1.41 -43.61
CA HIS A 615 18.83 -1.55 -44.92
C HIS A 615 19.78 -1.94 -46.07
N ALA A 616 21.08 -2.09 -45.82
CA ALA A 616 22.05 -2.48 -46.84
C ALA A 616 21.81 -3.93 -47.32
N ALA A 617 21.84 -4.15 -48.64
CA ALA A 617 21.48 -5.41 -49.30
C ALA A 617 22.37 -6.63 -48.93
N THR A 618 23.48 -6.42 -48.22
CA THR A 618 24.30 -7.45 -47.59
C THR A 618 24.05 -7.42 -46.09
N ILE A 619 23.08 -8.21 -45.64
CA ILE A 619 22.64 -8.28 -44.23
C ILE A 619 23.79 -8.84 -43.39
N ASP A 620 24.37 -8.00 -42.53
CA ASP A 620 25.23 -8.47 -41.46
C ASP A 620 24.34 -8.97 -40.32
N GLU A 621 24.21 -10.30 -40.18
CA GLU A 621 23.36 -10.90 -39.15
C GLU A 621 23.74 -10.43 -37.74
N ASP A 622 25.02 -10.11 -37.52
CA ASP A 622 25.53 -9.60 -36.24
C ASP A 622 24.95 -8.24 -35.86
N ILE A 623 24.85 -7.31 -36.81
CA ILE A 623 24.33 -5.95 -36.55
C ILE A 623 22.81 -6.02 -36.36
N ARG A 624 22.14 -6.87 -37.14
CA ARG A 624 20.70 -7.12 -36.99
C ARG A 624 20.40 -7.72 -35.62
N ARG A 625 21.16 -8.72 -35.19
CA ARG A 625 21.04 -9.31 -33.85
C ARG A 625 21.29 -8.28 -32.74
N ALA A 626 22.33 -7.46 -32.88
CA ALA A 626 22.61 -6.39 -31.91
C ALA A 626 21.47 -5.37 -31.85
N ALA A 627 20.86 -5.02 -32.98
CA ALA A 627 19.71 -4.12 -33.04
C ALA A 627 18.46 -4.73 -32.38
N ASP A 628 18.18 -6.01 -32.61
CA ASP A 628 17.06 -6.73 -32.00
C ASP A 628 17.24 -6.82 -30.47
N GLU A 629 18.45 -7.19 -30.01
CA GLU A 629 18.79 -7.23 -28.58
C GLU A 629 18.66 -5.85 -27.91
N THR A 630 19.07 -4.79 -28.61
CA THR A 630 18.94 -3.41 -28.13
C THR A 630 17.48 -2.99 -28.04
N THR A 631 16.67 -3.37 -29.03
CA THR A 631 15.22 -3.08 -29.05
C THR A 631 14.48 -3.84 -27.95
N MET A 632 14.86 -5.08 -27.69
CA MET A 632 14.35 -5.89 -26.58
C MET A 632 14.69 -5.26 -25.23
N ALA A 633 15.94 -4.83 -25.04
CA ALA A 633 16.34 -4.12 -23.83
C ALA A 633 15.62 -2.76 -23.69
N PHE A 634 15.41 -2.03 -24.79
CA PHE A 634 14.76 -0.72 -24.79
C PHE A 634 13.28 -0.78 -24.39
N TYR A 635 12.53 -1.78 -24.87
CA TYR A 635 11.12 -1.94 -24.54
C TYR A 635 10.87 -2.79 -23.28
N GLY A 636 11.86 -3.58 -22.85
CA GLY A 636 11.78 -4.41 -21.65
C GLY A 636 10.54 -5.31 -21.65
N VAL A 637 9.79 -5.30 -20.55
CA VAL A 637 8.56 -6.11 -20.38
C VAL A 637 7.44 -5.80 -21.39
N MET A 638 7.51 -4.68 -22.10
CA MET A 638 6.54 -4.30 -23.13
C MET A 638 6.95 -4.74 -24.54
N TYR A 639 8.13 -5.34 -24.73
CA TYR A 639 8.63 -5.77 -26.04
C TYR A 639 7.59 -6.63 -26.78
N ASP A 640 7.15 -7.74 -26.17
CA ASP A 640 6.15 -8.65 -26.77
C ASP A 640 4.87 -7.93 -27.19
N LYS A 641 4.36 -6.99 -26.37
CA LYS A 641 3.11 -6.28 -26.68
C LYS A 641 3.25 -5.25 -27.79
N LEU A 642 4.45 -4.68 -27.95
CA LEU A 642 4.73 -3.62 -28.94
C LEU A 642 5.18 -4.19 -30.29
N THR A 643 5.78 -5.38 -30.31
CA THR A 643 6.30 -6.02 -31.54
C THR A 643 5.42 -7.14 -32.08
N ARG A 644 4.38 -7.58 -31.34
CA ARG A 644 3.35 -8.50 -31.86
C ARG A 644 2.49 -7.82 -32.91
N ASP A 645 2.39 -8.46 -34.08
CA ASP A 645 1.28 -8.24 -35.01
C ASP A 645 -0.02 -8.67 -34.31
N ASP A 646 -1.06 -7.85 -34.41
CA ASP A 646 -2.35 -8.03 -33.71
C ASP A 646 -3.17 -9.28 -34.18
N ALA A 647 -2.54 -10.27 -34.83
CA ALA A 647 -3.17 -11.38 -35.53
C ALA A 647 -2.88 -12.80 -34.99
N VAL A 648 -2.12 -12.99 -33.90
CA VAL A 648 -1.82 -14.36 -33.39
C VAL A 648 -1.96 -14.49 -31.87
N ASP A 649 -3.04 -15.15 -31.45
CA ASP A 649 -3.34 -15.55 -30.07
C ASP A 649 -2.49 -16.75 -29.63
N SER A 650 -1.41 -16.51 -28.88
CA SER A 650 -0.91 -17.33 -27.76
C SER A 650 0.42 -16.78 -27.22
N PRO A 651 0.61 -16.61 -25.89
CA PRO A 651 1.89 -16.20 -25.31
C PRO A 651 2.93 -17.35 -25.28
N PRO A 652 4.22 -17.10 -25.61
CA PRO A 652 5.27 -18.09 -25.38
C PRO A 652 5.54 -18.25 -23.87
N SER A 653 6.08 -19.42 -23.50
CA SER A 653 6.36 -19.79 -22.11
C SER A 653 7.41 -18.90 -21.44
N LEU A 654 7.27 -18.72 -20.12
CA LEU A 654 8.06 -17.81 -19.29
C LEU A 654 9.57 -18.09 -19.28
N GLU A 655 9.98 -19.31 -19.62
CA GLU A 655 11.38 -19.74 -19.62
C GLU A 655 12.19 -19.08 -20.74
N VAL A 656 11.57 -18.84 -21.90
CA VAL A 656 12.18 -18.09 -23.01
C VAL A 656 12.29 -16.60 -22.68
N ARG A 657 11.34 -16.06 -21.89
CA ARG A 657 11.28 -14.64 -21.50
C ARG A 657 12.36 -14.20 -20.52
N LEU A 658 13.01 -15.13 -19.84
CA LEU A 658 14.09 -14.86 -18.89
C LEU A 658 15.50 -15.06 -19.48
N GLY A 659 15.61 -15.32 -20.79
CA GLY A 659 16.90 -15.40 -21.49
C GLY A 659 17.74 -16.64 -21.17
N ARG A 660 17.10 -17.73 -20.72
CA ARG A 660 17.77 -19.04 -20.57
C ARG A 660 17.63 -19.83 -21.86
N ASP A 661 18.75 -20.30 -22.40
CA ASP A 661 18.77 -21.18 -23.56
C ASP A 661 18.17 -22.54 -23.15
N PRO A 662 17.10 -23.03 -23.81
CA PRO A 662 16.50 -24.34 -23.50
C PRO A 662 17.47 -25.53 -23.70
N ARG A 663 18.64 -25.29 -24.29
CA ARG A 663 19.65 -26.31 -24.61
C ARG A 663 20.63 -26.62 -23.48
N GLU A 664 20.62 -25.89 -22.37
CA GLU A 664 21.52 -26.15 -21.23
C GLU A 664 20.97 -27.15 -20.19
N GLN A 665 19.82 -27.80 -20.44
CA GLN A 665 19.27 -28.84 -19.55
C GLN A 665 19.43 -30.28 -20.06
N SER A 666 20.33 -30.50 -21.02
CA SER A 666 20.75 -31.85 -21.39
C SER A 666 22.26 -32.00 -21.25
N GLU A 667 22.73 -32.09 -20.01
CA GLU A 667 23.94 -32.82 -19.60
C GLU A 667 23.89 -33.16 -18.10
#